data_AF-A0A3M1DYC4-F1
#
_entry.id   AF-A0A3M1DYC4-F1
#
_cell.length_a   1.000
_cell.length_b   1.000
_cell.length_c   1.000
_cell.angle_alpha   90.00
_cell.angle_beta   90.00
_cell.angle_gamma   90.00
#
_symmetry.space_group_name_H-M   'P 1'
#
loop_
_entity.id
_entity.type
_entity.pdbx_description
1 polymer ?
#
loop_
_entity_poly.entity_id
_entity_poly.type
_entity_poly.pdbx_seq_one_letter_code
_entity_poly.pdbx_strand_id
1 'polypeptide(L)'
;MHDLLTPIPSELLAASALGAAWDSVWPYLVMLLGFSFIVFVHELGHFLAAKWARVKVERFAVGFGRELFGFTRGETRYSFNVLPFGGYVKMLGQEDFDDKSEELKFRDDPRSFINRPVGQRMIIVSAGVVMNILLACLLFMFVFMVGMEAMATRIGYIEPDSPAEQAGLLPGDVIRKINGERILEFNEVRMAVLLSPLHEPIDFEVERDGTLMTFSVEPRYTIPENSRELRRQIVGIAPGLTRRIVAVGPEADPHRPDHPHVGDVIVEIDGQPVTDENASAMVHMLAYARGDVVVERPDPHDPDAPPRRVKVHVPPILTLHPSGPRGEDGPNVLGLIPLVRFSFIDPRGRANLAGLEVGDTVLMWDDIDDPTRKEILRSVRECAEWDIPFRVRKADGRIVEGFVRPERHKRGPATLQAICRAIPDVPDGSEQPRVRFASVRPGGAADRAGIRPGDAVLRVDGLRFPTLRQVNRAIRTGLGRPLLFELQAEDGSRRFVRVVPRAPGSINARIDLVAHDMLRLAGVVPRLAGKPSPAARAGLTRGCVIRAVNGRPVSTWRTLIDAFRAHAGTAVSLRYEDPSGAVKETSFPVPHSLRTLLGVGPEARIVRIDGKETVRMETARGMEDVSVGYRRGTRKALEALVGRDVEIVYRPNPLADLRSKTIHVTEDMLDPWVSRISFSPSIELMPEMKLLKGANVFDAVAIGVHKTLYIIRNVYTMMERMIFSRSVELKNISGPLGIIDLGGRVAKSGPIDFLFFLAVISANLAVINFLPLPIVDGGLMVFLLIEKIKGSPVSLKVQAATQIIGIFLIVGVFLLVTFNDAMRLWG
;
A
#
# COMPACT_ATOMS: atom_id res chain seq x y z
N MET A 1 8.73 -11.60 58.15
CA MET A 1 8.42 -10.33 57.46
C MET A 1 9.52 -10.03 56.44
N HIS A 2 9.84 -11.00 55.58
CA HIS A 2 10.96 -10.94 54.63
C HIS A 2 10.71 -11.81 53.38
N ASP A 3 9.45 -12.08 53.02
CA ASP A 3 9.04 -12.93 51.88
C ASP A 3 7.92 -12.28 51.05
N LEU A 4 8.11 -11.04 50.57
CA LEU A 4 7.09 -10.35 49.77
C LEU A 4 7.60 -9.59 48.54
N LEU A 5 8.85 -9.81 48.13
CA LEU A 5 9.41 -9.22 46.91
C LEU A 5 10.38 -10.20 46.23
N THR A 6 9.86 -11.28 45.65
CA THR A 6 10.55 -11.94 44.54
C THR A 6 10.30 -11.13 43.27
N PRO A 7 11.32 -10.77 42.47
CA PRO A 7 11.10 -10.13 41.18
C PRO A 7 10.39 -11.12 40.26
N ILE A 8 9.24 -10.71 39.71
CA ILE A 8 8.52 -11.50 38.71
C ILE A 8 9.47 -11.65 37.49
N PRO A 9 9.72 -12.87 36.99
CA PRO A 9 10.52 -13.08 35.78
C PRO A 9 9.92 -12.30 34.60
N SER A 10 10.76 -11.63 33.81
CA SER A 10 10.35 -10.83 32.64
C SER A 10 9.50 -11.60 31.62
N GLU A 11 9.59 -12.94 31.62
CA GLU A 11 8.79 -13.83 30.79
C GLU A 11 7.30 -13.88 31.20
N LEU A 12 6.97 -13.68 32.48
CA LEU A 12 5.59 -13.71 32.97
C LEU A 12 4.83 -12.40 32.67
N LEU A 13 5.54 -11.28 32.59
CA LEU A 13 4.97 -10.00 32.16
C LEU A 13 4.68 -10.02 30.66
N ALA A 14 5.58 -10.58 29.83
CA ALA A 14 5.41 -10.73 28.39
C ALA A 14 4.16 -11.57 28.01
N ALA A 15 3.77 -12.53 28.85
CA ALA A 15 2.57 -13.35 28.66
C ALA A 15 1.27 -12.75 29.24
N SER A 16 1.32 -11.60 29.90
CA SER A 16 0.16 -10.96 30.51
C SER A 16 -0.51 -9.96 29.57
N ALA A 17 -1.83 -9.76 29.70
CA ALA A 17 -2.56 -8.71 28.97
C ALA A 17 -1.95 -7.30 29.19
N LEU A 18 -1.26 -7.09 30.32
CA LEU A 18 -0.54 -5.87 30.63
C LEU A 18 0.79 -5.74 29.85
N GLY A 19 1.54 -6.83 29.68
CA GLY A 19 2.75 -6.84 28.84
C GLY A 19 2.42 -6.63 27.38
N ALA A 20 1.41 -7.33 26.85
CA ALA A 20 0.95 -7.12 25.47
C ALA A 20 0.44 -5.69 25.23
N ALA A 21 -0.21 -5.07 26.22
CA ALA A 21 -0.61 -3.67 26.16
C ALA A 21 0.61 -2.73 26.20
N TRP A 22 1.59 -3.02 27.06
CA TRP A 22 2.83 -2.26 27.17
C TRP A 22 3.66 -2.31 25.87
N ASP A 23 3.87 -3.49 25.28
CA ASP A 23 4.59 -3.66 24.00
C ASP A 23 3.88 -2.96 22.84
N SER A 24 2.57 -2.75 22.97
CA SER A 24 1.78 -1.98 22.02
C SER A 24 1.94 -0.47 22.23
N VAL A 25 2.05 0.01 23.46
CA VAL A 25 2.09 1.45 23.81
C VAL A 25 3.51 2.02 23.79
N TRP A 26 4.50 1.24 24.24
CA TRP A 26 5.89 1.65 24.40
C TRP A 26 6.52 2.32 23.18
N PRO A 27 6.39 1.79 21.94
CA PRO A 27 6.94 2.43 20.75
C PRO A 27 6.40 3.84 20.50
N TYR A 28 5.13 4.08 20.85
CA TYR A 28 4.52 5.41 20.73
C TYR A 28 5.00 6.37 21.82
N LEU A 29 5.33 5.88 23.02
CA LEU A 29 5.98 6.68 24.05
C LEU A 29 7.42 7.06 23.66
N VAL A 30 8.17 6.12 23.08
CA VAL A 30 9.50 6.38 22.53
C VAL A 30 9.43 7.41 21.40
N MET A 31 8.46 7.27 20.49
CA MET A 31 8.20 8.26 19.44
C MET A 31 7.90 9.64 20.01
N LEU A 32 7.01 9.70 21.00
CA LEU A 32 6.64 10.94 21.68
C LEU A 32 7.86 11.63 22.28
N LEU A 33 8.67 10.88 23.01
CA LEU A 33 9.91 11.38 23.63
C LEU A 33 10.91 11.86 22.57
N GLY A 34 11.06 11.14 21.47
CA GLY A 34 11.91 11.56 20.35
C GLY A 34 11.44 12.85 19.70
N PHE A 35 10.13 13.00 19.47
CA PHE A 35 9.57 14.25 18.94
C PHE A 35 9.74 15.41 19.93
N SER A 36 9.47 15.20 21.21
CA SER A 36 9.73 16.17 22.28
C SER A 36 11.18 16.61 22.30
N PHE A 37 12.12 15.68 22.09
CA PHE A 37 13.54 15.98 22.05
C PHE A 37 13.92 16.87 20.86
N ILE A 38 13.39 16.60 19.67
CA ILE A 38 13.64 17.45 18.48
C ILE A 38 13.13 18.88 18.74
N VAL A 39 11.89 19.03 19.22
CA VAL A 39 11.33 20.36 19.49
C VAL A 39 12.09 21.06 20.62
N PHE A 40 12.50 20.35 21.66
CA PHE A 40 13.34 20.92 22.71
C PHE A 40 14.64 21.51 22.14
N VAL A 41 15.31 20.80 21.23
CA VAL A 41 16.56 21.28 20.60
C VAL A 41 16.30 22.50 19.71
N HIS A 42 15.15 22.55 19.03
CA HIS A 42 14.69 23.73 18.30
C HIS A 42 14.54 24.95 19.22
N GLU A 43 13.76 24.82 20.30
CA GLU A 43 13.56 25.89 21.28
C GLU A 43 14.87 26.31 21.96
N LEU A 44 15.76 25.36 22.23
CA LEU A 44 17.09 25.63 22.77
C LEU A 44 17.89 26.56 21.85
N GLY A 45 17.72 26.45 20.53
CA GLY A 45 18.33 27.36 19.56
C GLY A 45 17.94 28.82 19.78
N HIS A 46 16.63 29.09 19.81
CA HIS A 46 16.11 30.43 20.10
C HIS A 46 16.58 30.94 21.46
N PHE A 47 16.54 30.08 22.48
CA PHE A 47 16.98 30.43 23.83
C PHE A 47 18.45 30.85 23.88
N LEU A 48 19.34 30.04 23.32
CA LEU A 48 20.78 30.30 23.32
C LEU A 48 21.10 31.57 22.53
N ALA A 49 20.48 31.77 21.37
CA ALA A 49 20.67 32.98 20.56
C ALA A 49 20.12 34.23 21.26
N ALA A 50 18.97 34.14 21.92
CA ALA A 50 18.40 35.24 22.70
C ALA A 50 19.32 35.65 23.85
N LYS A 51 19.86 34.68 24.59
CA LYS A 51 20.82 34.94 25.67
C LYS A 51 22.13 35.54 25.15
N TRP A 52 22.64 35.07 24.02
CA TRP A 52 23.81 35.65 23.34
C TRP A 52 23.57 37.11 22.93
N ALA A 53 22.40 37.42 22.37
CA ALA A 53 21.98 38.78 22.01
C ALA A 53 21.53 39.63 23.22
N ARG A 54 21.71 39.13 24.46
CA ARG A 54 21.30 39.79 25.71
C ARG A 54 19.81 40.18 25.74
N VAL A 55 18.95 39.39 25.09
CA VAL A 55 17.49 39.51 25.20
C VAL A 55 17.04 38.82 26.48
N LYS A 56 16.16 39.47 27.24
CA LYS A 56 15.60 38.87 28.46
C LYS A 56 14.65 37.74 28.07
N VAL A 57 14.95 36.54 28.56
CA VAL A 57 14.06 35.37 28.43
C VAL A 57 13.37 35.14 29.76
N GLU A 58 12.04 35.27 29.77
CA GLU A 58 11.23 35.13 30.97
C GLU A 58 10.97 33.67 31.32
N ARG A 59 10.71 32.87 30.29
CA ARG A 59 10.39 31.45 30.45
C ARG A 59 10.95 30.61 29.32
N PHE A 60 11.58 29.50 29.68
CA PHE A 60 11.96 28.43 28.78
C PHE A 60 11.14 27.19 29.17
N ALA A 61 10.20 26.80 28.33
CA ALA A 61 9.24 25.76 28.64
C ALA A 61 9.44 24.53 27.76
N VAL A 62 9.47 23.36 28.40
CA VAL A 62 9.37 22.06 27.73
C VAL A 62 7.94 21.56 27.91
N GLY A 63 7.25 21.36 26.80
CA GLY A 63 5.85 20.99 26.74
C GLY A 63 4.89 22.17 26.80
N PHE A 64 3.59 21.88 26.65
CA PHE A 64 2.48 22.83 26.69
C PHE A 64 1.53 22.60 27.89
N GLY A 65 0.71 23.61 28.19
CA GLY A 65 -0.31 23.54 29.22
C GLY A 65 0.19 23.89 30.63
N ARG A 66 -0.45 23.30 31.65
CA ARG A 66 -0.12 23.60 33.05
C ARG A 66 1.29 23.13 33.39
N GLU A 67 2.02 23.95 34.14
CA GLU A 67 3.33 23.58 34.68
C GLU A 67 3.16 22.43 35.68
N LEU A 68 3.92 21.34 35.50
CA LEU A 68 4.03 20.25 36.46
C LEU A 68 5.06 20.60 37.53
N PHE A 69 6.25 20.99 37.09
CA PHE A 69 7.33 21.45 37.95
C PHE A 69 8.26 22.39 37.18
N GLY A 70 9.03 23.19 37.90
CA GLY A 70 9.94 24.15 37.31
C GLY A 70 10.84 24.79 38.35
N PHE A 71 11.93 25.41 37.88
CA PHE A 71 12.86 26.15 38.72
C PHE A 71 13.27 27.45 38.03
N THR A 72 13.59 28.46 38.82
CA THR A 72 14.11 29.73 38.30
C THR A 72 15.62 29.74 38.47
N ARG A 73 16.35 29.93 37.37
CA ARG A 73 17.81 30.12 37.41
C ARG A 73 18.14 31.45 36.75
N GLY A 74 18.67 32.38 37.55
CA GLY A 74 18.85 33.77 37.14
C GLY A 74 17.48 34.44 36.97
N GLU A 75 17.26 35.02 35.79
CA GLU A 75 16.02 35.73 35.42
C GLU A 75 15.02 34.87 34.63
N THR A 76 15.35 33.60 34.35
CA THR A 76 14.55 32.71 33.49
C THR A 76 13.90 31.60 34.31
N ARG A 77 12.58 31.41 34.13
CA ARG A 77 11.82 30.26 34.64
C ARG A 77 11.96 29.09 33.67
N TYR A 78 12.55 27.99 34.13
CA TYR A 78 12.61 26.73 33.40
C TYR A 78 11.42 25.88 33.85
N SER A 79 10.49 25.57 32.94
CA SER A 79 9.23 24.89 33.28
C SER A 79 9.03 23.63 32.46
N PHE A 80 8.56 22.57 33.12
CA PHE A 80 8.16 21.31 32.49
C PHE A 80 6.64 21.20 32.59
N ASN A 81 5.97 21.15 31.46
CA ASN A 81 4.51 21.20 31.38
C ASN A 81 3.90 19.82 31.09
N VAL A 82 2.61 19.67 31.36
CA VAL A 82 1.89 18.38 31.27
C VAL A 82 1.96 17.75 29.88
N LEU A 83 1.83 18.53 28.81
CA LEU A 83 1.79 18.00 27.45
C LEU A 83 3.20 18.00 26.87
N PRO A 84 3.84 16.85 26.62
CA PRO A 84 5.23 16.79 26.15
C PRO A 84 5.39 17.16 24.67
N PHE A 85 4.30 17.49 23.95
CA PHE A 85 4.27 17.75 22.51
C PHE A 85 4.80 19.14 22.14
N GLY A 86 6.04 19.46 22.51
CA GLY A 86 6.73 20.68 22.06
C GLY A 86 7.35 21.48 23.20
N GLY A 87 7.40 22.79 23.04
CA GLY A 87 7.97 23.73 24.01
C GLY A 87 7.82 25.16 23.49
N TYR A 88 8.25 26.14 24.27
CA TYR A 88 8.32 27.53 23.80
C TYR A 88 9.35 28.34 24.61
N VAL A 89 9.92 29.34 23.94
CA VAL A 89 10.78 30.36 24.58
C VAL A 89 10.03 31.69 24.63
N LYS A 90 9.63 32.10 25.84
CA LYS A 90 9.00 33.41 26.07
C LYS A 90 10.07 34.48 26.24
N MET A 91 10.23 35.32 25.22
CA MET A 91 11.15 36.45 25.21
C MET A 91 10.43 37.76 25.50
N LEU A 92 11.09 38.65 26.25
CA LEU A 92 10.56 39.98 26.53
C LEU A 92 10.36 40.75 25.20
N GLY A 93 9.13 41.24 24.97
CA GLY A 93 8.77 42.03 23.79
C GLY A 93 8.46 41.22 22.53
N GLN A 94 8.37 39.89 22.58
CA GLN A 94 7.92 39.07 21.44
C GLN A 94 6.40 38.82 21.43
N GLU A 95 5.75 38.80 22.60
CA GLU A 95 4.34 38.40 22.79
C GLU A 95 3.35 39.56 23.03
N ASP A 96 3.77 40.83 22.95
CA ASP A 96 2.91 42.00 23.28
C ASP A 96 1.87 42.34 22.18
N PHE A 97 1.20 41.33 21.62
CA PHE A 97 0.23 41.49 20.53
C PHE A 97 -1.22 41.20 20.91
N ASP A 98 -1.51 40.71 22.13
CA ASP A 98 -2.85 40.18 22.45
C ASP A 98 -3.55 40.71 23.71
N ASP A 99 -3.00 41.69 24.46
CA ASP A 99 -3.72 42.25 25.62
C ASP A 99 -3.83 43.78 25.62
N LYS A 100 -5.07 44.26 25.45
CA LYS A 100 -5.48 45.63 25.76
C LYS A 100 -5.42 45.81 27.28
N SER A 101 -4.37 46.45 27.81
CA SER A 101 -4.42 47.44 28.92
C SER A 101 -3.10 47.71 29.69
N GLU A 102 -1.93 47.15 29.31
CA GLU A 102 -0.63 47.53 29.92
C GLU A 102 0.45 48.00 28.91
N GLU A 103 0.01 48.66 27.84
CA GLU A 103 0.79 48.96 26.62
C GLU A 103 1.92 50.02 26.73
N LEU A 104 2.42 50.37 27.93
CA LEU A 104 3.36 51.49 28.11
C LEU A 104 4.64 51.22 28.92
N LYS A 105 4.79 50.09 29.64
CA LYS A 105 5.99 49.86 30.48
C LYS A 105 7.11 49.04 29.82
N PHE A 106 6.82 48.21 28.83
CA PHE A 106 7.78 47.22 28.30
C PHE A 106 8.40 47.55 26.93
N ARG A 107 7.98 48.66 26.31
CA ARG A 107 8.60 49.21 25.10
C ARG A 107 10.02 49.75 25.33
N ASP A 108 10.35 50.16 26.55
CA ASP A 108 11.61 50.87 26.84
C ASP A 108 12.75 50.01 27.39
N ASP A 109 12.54 48.71 27.74
CA ASP A 109 13.67 47.87 28.21
C ASP A 109 14.65 47.63 27.03
N PRO A 110 15.93 48.04 27.12
CA PRO A 110 16.92 47.82 26.06
C PRO A 110 17.19 46.34 25.75
N ARG A 111 16.75 45.43 26.63
CA ARG A 111 16.84 43.96 26.48
C ARG A 111 15.56 43.34 25.89
N SER A 112 14.59 44.15 25.50
CA SER A 112 13.42 43.71 24.72
C SER A 112 13.85 43.25 23.32
N PHE A 113 13.22 42.20 22.80
CA PHE A 113 13.47 41.66 21.48
C PHE A 113 13.35 42.73 20.39
N ILE A 114 12.26 43.52 20.41
CA ILE A 114 11.97 44.58 19.41
C ILE A 114 13.07 45.66 19.38
N ASN A 115 13.69 45.93 20.53
CA ASN A 115 14.73 46.97 20.66
C ASN A 115 16.11 46.51 20.19
N ARG A 116 16.28 45.23 19.81
CA ARG A 116 17.53 44.74 19.24
C ARG A 116 17.66 45.06 17.75
N PRO A 117 18.89 45.30 17.25
CA PRO A 117 19.15 45.44 15.82
C PRO A 117 18.53 44.28 15.04
N VAL A 118 17.99 44.59 13.86
CA VAL A 118 17.29 43.61 13.01
C VAL A 118 18.15 42.38 12.75
N GLY A 119 19.46 42.54 12.52
CA GLY A 119 20.38 41.41 12.32
C GLY A 119 20.47 40.46 13.53
N GLN A 120 20.45 40.98 14.77
CA GLN A 120 20.44 40.14 15.96
C GLN A 120 19.10 39.40 16.10
N ARG A 121 17.97 40.08 15.83
CA ARG A 121 16.66 39.43 15.79
C ARG A 121 16.59 38.32 14.74
N MET A 122 17.14 38.55 13.54
CA MET A 122 17.20 37.52 12.48
C MET A 122 17.99 36.29 12.92
N ILE A 123 19.11 36.47 13.64
CA ILE A 123 19.88 35.34 14.20
C ILE A 123 19.03 34.57 15.22
N ILE A 124 18.36 35.26 16.14
CA ILE A 124 17.50 34.62 17.15
C ILE A 124 16.40 33.78 16.49
N VAL A 125 15.73 34.35 15.48
CA VAL A 125 14.62 33.68 14.76
C VAL A 125 15.11 32.51 13.91
N SER A 126 16.29 32.59 13.30
CA SER A 126 16.84 31.47 12.52
C SER A 126 17.50 30.38 13.38
N ALA A 127 17.83 30.67 14.65
CA ALA A 127 18.57 29.76 15.50
C ALA A 127 17.86 28.41 15.74
N GLY A 128 16.53 28.40 15.87
CA GLY A 128 15.78 27.15 16.01
C GLY A 128 15.88 26.27 14.76
N VAL A 129 15.73 26.85 13.56
CA VAL A 129 15.90 26.15 12.28
C VAL A 129 17.32 25.60 12.15
N VAL A 130 18.33 26.41 12.45
CA VAL A 130 19.75 26.00 12.40
C VAL A 130 20.02 24.85 13.35
N MET A 131 19.50 24.89 14.59
CA MET A 131 19.66 23.80 15.54
C MET A 131 19.04 22.48 15.07
N ASN A 132 17.91 22.51 14.37
CA ASN A 132 17.32 21.30 13.79
C ASN A 132 18.18 20.71 12.66
N ILE A 133 18.82 21.56 11.84
CA ILE A 133 19.77 21.10 10.80
C ILE A 133 21.00 20.47 11.47
N LEU A 134 21.55 21.14 12.49
CA LEU A 134 22.71 20.62 13.25
C LEU A 134 22.39 19.30 13.95
N LEU A 135 21.20 19.19 14.56
CA LEU A 135 20.72 17.96 15.17
C LEU A 135 20.58 16.84 14.14
N ALA A 136 20.00 17.11 12.97
CA ALA A 136 19.89 16.13 11.91
C ALA A 136 21.27 15.63 11.45
N CYS A 137 22.23 16.54 11.24
CA CYS A 137 23.61 16.18 10.88
C CYS A 137 24.26 15.31 11.96
N LEU A 138 24.07 15.65 13.24
CA LEU A 138 24.61 14.91 14.38
C LEU A 138 24.01 13.51 14.50
N LEU A 139 22.68 13.39 14.37
CA LEU A 139 21.98 12.12 14.43
C LEU A 139 22.38 11.21 13.25
N PHE A 140 22.43 11.74 12.03
CA PHE A 140 22.92 10.96 10.89
C PHE A 140 24.39 10.57 11.03
N MET A 141 25.25 11.46 11.53
CA MET A 141 26.65 11.13 11.83
C MET A 141 26.72 9.91 12.75
N PHE A 142 25.95 9.88 13.84
CA PHE A 142 25.93 8.73 14.74
C PHE A 142 25.43 7.46 14.05
N VAL A 143 24.33 7.56 13.28
CA VAL A 143 23.79 6.44 12.50
C VAL A 143 24.83 5.85 11.55
N PHE A 144 25.51 6.69 10.77
CA PHE A 144 26.51 6.25 9.80
C PHE A 144 27.86 5.89 10.44
N MET A 145 28.12 6.27 11.69
CA MET A 145 29.27 5.79 12.46
C MET A 145 29.05 4.37 12.96
N VAL A 146 27.82 4.00 13.34
CA VAL A 146 27.47 2.61 13.67
C VAL A 146 27.37 1.78 12.39
N GLY A 147 26.67 2.31 11.39
CA GLY A 147 26.32 1.67 10.13
C GLY A 147 24.86 1.27 10.12
N MET A 148 24.24 1.35 8.94
CA MET A 148 22.85 0.90 8.71
C MET A 148 22.76 0.09 7.42
N GLU A 149 21.88 -0.91 7.38
CA GLU A 149 21.61 -1.64 6.15
C GLU A 149 20.79 -0.78 5.20
N ALA A 150 21.25 -0.66 3.95
CA ALA A 150 20.58 0.09 2.90
C ALA A 150 20.58 -0.72 1.61
N MET A 151 19.55 -0.52 0.77
CA MET A 151 19.50 -1.18 -0.54
C MET A 151 20.66 -0.70 -1.41
N ALA A 152 21.45 -1.64 -1.94
CA ALA A 152 22.60 -1.34 -2.79
C ALA A 152 22.18 -0.59 -4.07
N THR A 153 23.02 0.35 -4.51
CA THR A 153 22.75 1.17 -5.71
C THR A 153 23.06 0.44 -7.02
N ARG A 154 23.28 -0.89 -6.96
CA ARG A 154 23.53 -1.73 -8.11
C ARG A 154 22.24 -1.97 -8.90
N ILE A 155 22.31 -1.75 -10.20
CA ILE A 155 21.24 -2.10 -11.12
C ILE A 155 21.25 -3.61 -11.29
N GLY A 156 20.19 -4.27 -10.84
CA GLY A 156 20.04 -5.72 -11.02
C GLY A 156 19.31 -6.07 -12.30
N TYR A 157 18.34 -5.24 -12.68
CA TYR A 157 17.52 -5.47 -13.86
C TYR A 157 17.23 -4.16 -14.57
N ILE A 158 17.31 -4.24 -15.90
CA ILE A 158 16.92 -3.17 -16.81
C ILE A 158 15.77 -3.71 -17.65
N GLU A 159 14.68 -2.97 -17.65
CA GLU A 159 13.53 -3.28 -18.47
C GLU A 159 13.92 -3.12 -19.96
N PRO A 160 13.68 -4.14 -20.79
CA PRO A 160 13.71 -4.04 -22.26
C PRO A 160 13.11 -2.75 -22.81
N ASP A 161 13.75 -2.15 -23.82
CA ASP A 161 13.41 -0.89 -24.51
C ASP A 161 12.99 0.24 -23.56
N SER A 162 13.50 0.21 -22.33
CA SER A 162 13.32 1.31 -21.40
C SER A 162 14.30 2.43 -21.75
N PRO A 163 14.02 3.66 -21.28
CA PRO A 163 15.00 4.73 -21.35
C PRO A 163 16.40 4.34 -20.88
N ALA A 164 16.50 3.54 -19.81
CA ALA A 164 17.78 3.09 -19.28
C ALA A 164 18.51 2.14 -20.26
N GLU A 165 17.80 1.18 -20.86
CA GLU A 165 18.39 0.28 -21.87
C GLU A 165 18.86 1.09 -23.09
N GLN A 166 18.02 2.00 -23.59
CA GLN A 166 18.32 2.85 -24.74
C GLN A 166 19.53 3.77 -24.51
N ALA A 167 19.68 4.26 -23.29
CA ALA A 167 20.84 5.06 -22.88
C ALA A 167 22.12 4.23 -22.72
N GLY A 168 22.04 2.90 -22.68
CA GLY A 168 23.20 2.01 -22.55
C GLY A 168 23.60 1.67 -21.11
N LEU A 169 22.70 1.90 -20.13
CA LEU A 169 22.86 1.32 -18.80
C LEU A 169 22.78 -0.21 -18.90
N LEU A 170 23.52 -0.91 -18.04
CA LEU A 170 23.57 -2.37 -18.01
C LEU A 170 23.32 -2.91 -16.58
N PRO A 171 22.79 -4.14 -16.44
CA PRO A 171 22.86 -4.84 -15.16
C PRO A 171 24.31 -4.92 -14.65
N GLY A 172 24.49 -4.76 -13.35
CA GLY A 172 25.80 -4.69 -12.69
C GLY A 172 26.29 -3.27 -12.43
N ASP A 173 25.83 -2.27 -13.19
CA ASP A 173 26.18 -0.86 -12.99
C ASP A 173 25.86 -0.40 -11.57
N VAL A 174 26.80 0.28 -10.91
CA VAL A 174 26.60 0.86 -9.57
C VAL A 174 26.33 2.35 -9.70
N ILE A 175 25.12 2.77 -9.40
CA ILE A 175 24.75 4.20 -9.49
C ILE A 175 25.49 4.98 -8.40
N ARG A 176 26.20 6.02 -8.81
CA ARG A 176 26.97 6.93 -7.93
C ARG A 176 26.33 8.30 -7.83
N LYS A 177 25.87 8.89 -8.94
CA LYS A 177 25.14 10.16 -8.95
C LYS A 177 23.98 10.17 -9.93
N ILE A 178 22.99 11.03 -9.66
CA ILE A 178 21.90 11.36 -10.58
C ILE A 178 21.75 12.88 -10.62
N ASN A 179 21.82 13.50 -11.80
CA ASN A 179 21.78 14.96 -11.98
C ASN A 179 22.79 15.70 -11.07
N GLY A 180 23.99 15.14 -10.94
CA GLY A 180 25.05 15.65 -10.06
C GLY A 180 24.85 15.37 -8.56
N GLU A 181 23.68 14.87 -8.14
CA GLU A 181 23.41 14.52 -6.74
C GLU A 181 23.92 13.12 -6.42
N ARG A 182 24.74 13.00 -5.36
CA ARG A 182 25.29 11.71 -4.92
C ARG A 182 24.19 10.82 -4.34
N ILE A 183 24.15 9.57 -4.83
CA ILE A 183 23.19 8.54 -4.44
C ILE A 183 23.89 7.50 -3.56
N LEU A 184 23.37 7.30 -2.36
CA LEU A 184 23.89 6.37 -1.35
C LEU A 184 23.10 5.06 -1.29
N GLU A 185 21.82 5.07 -1.66
CA GLU A 185 20.95 3.88 -1.60
C GLU A 185 19.94 3.84 -2.75
N PHE A 186 19.43 2.66 -3.10
CA PHE A 186 18.54 2.51 -4.25
C PHE A 186 17.21 3.27 -4.13
N ASN A 187 16.70 3.46 -2.91
CA ASN A 187 15.47 4.26 -2.71
C ASN A 187 15.65 5.73 -3.13
N GLU A 188 16.87 6.27 -3.02
CA GLU A 188 17.20 7.61 -3.49
C GLU A 188 17.19 7.70 -5.02
N VAL A 189 17.50 6.62 -5.74
CA VAL A 189 17.39 6.55 -7.22
C VAL A 189 15.95 6.82 -7.64
N ARG A 190 15.01 6.12 -7.00
CA ARG A 190 13.57 6.28 -7.28
C ARG A 190 13.10 7.70 -6.98
N MET A 191 13.59 8.29 -5.89
CA MET A 191 13.24 9.65 -5.50
C MET A 191 13.84 10.69 -6.43
N ALA A 192 15.11 10.54 -6.82
CA ALA A 192 15.81 11.41 -7.75
C ALA A 192 15.13 11.42 -9.13
N VAL A 193 14.75 10.25 -9.66
CA VAL A 193 14.00 10.14 -10.92
C VAL A 193 12.62 10.80 -10.80
N LEU A 194 11.92 10.61 -9.68
CA LEU A 194 10.61 11.24 -9.45
C LEU A 194 10.70 12.76 -9.41
N LEU A 195 11.72 13.30 -8.76
CA LEU A 195 11.91 14.74 -8.54
C LEU A 195 12.67 15.45 -9.68
N SER A 196 13.18 14.71 -10.67
CA SER A 196 13.86 15.27 -11.85
C SER A 196 12.92 16.15 -12.69
N PRO A 197 13.42 17.20 -13.39
CA PRO A 197 12.60 18.04 -14.26
C PRO A 197 11.80 17.24 -15.28
N LEU A 198 10.55 17.63 -15.47
CA LEU A 198 9.69 17.00 -16.46
C LEU A 198 10.20 17.37 -17.85
N HIS A 199 10.25 16.38 -18.73
CA HIS A 199 10.65 16.44 -20.13
C HIS A 199 12.12 16.77 -20.38
N GLU A 200 12.97 16.61 -19.36
CA GLU A 200 14.41 16.76 -19.49
C GLU A 200 15.12 15.40 -19.31
N PRO A 201 16.26 15.17 -19.97
CA PRO A 201 17.09 14.01 -19.71
C PRO A 201 17.59 13.98 -18.27
N ILE A 202 17.79 12.78 -17.75
CA ILE A 202 18.31 12.53 -16.40
C ILE A 202 19.73 11.97 -16.56
N ASP A 203 20.71 12.66 -16.00
CA ASP A 203 22.11 12.25 -16.06
C ASP A 203 22.43 11.24 -14.96
N PHE A 204 22.79 10.02 -15.35
CA PHE A 204 23.26 8.97 -14.46
C PHE A 204 24.78 8.88 -14.52
N GLU A 205 25.45 9.04 -13.38
CA GLU A 205 26.87 8.70 -13.22
C GLU A 205 26.95 7.33 -12.53
N VAL A 206 27.45 6.33 -13.24
CA VAL A 206 27.54 4.95 -12.76
C VAL A 206 28.98 4.47 -12.79
N GLU A 207 29.29 3.51 -11.94
CA GLU A 207 30.55 2.78 -11.95
C GLU A 207 30.33 1.40 -12.57
N ARG A 208 31.07 1.11 -13.64
CA ARG A 208 31.10 -0.18 -14.35
C ARG A 208 32.54 -0.66 -14.40
N ASP A 209 32.81 -1.84 -13.85
CA ASP A 209 34.15 -2.45 -13.78
C ASP A 209 35.22 -1.49 -13.20
N GLY A 210 34.86 -0.71 -12.18
CA GLY A 210 35.73 0.29 -11.54
C GLY A 210 35.92 1.59 -12.32
N THR A 211 35.32 1.73 -13.51
CA THR A 211 35.37 2.94 -14.33
C THR A 211 34.09 3.75 -14.18
N LEU A 212 34.20 5.06 -13.95
CA LEU A 212 33.05 5.96 -13.92
C LEU A 212 32.60 6.31 -15.35
N MET A 213 31.30 6.18 -15.61
CA MET A 213 30.65 6.45 -16.88
C MET A 213 29.43 7.35 -16.65
N THR A 214 29.07 8.15 -17.65
CA THR A 214 27.89 9.03 -17.61
C THR A 214 26.93 8.68 -18.74
N PHE A 215 25.66 8.55 -18.40
CA PHE A 215 24.57 8.21 -19.31
C PHE A 215 23.44 9.23 -19.18
N SER A 216 22.99 9.79 -20.30
CA SER A 216 21.83 10.69 -20.35
C SER A 216 20.59 9.87 -20.70
N VAL A 217 19.65 9.76 -19.75
CA VAL A 217 18.47 8.91 -19.85
C VAL A 217 17.22 9.77 -20.05
N GLU A 218 16.54 9.65 -21.19
CA GLU A 218 15.28 10.37 -21.46
C GLU A 218 14.07 9.64 -20.85
N PRO A 219 13.49 10.09 -19.72
CA PRO A 219 12.48 9.31 -19.01
C PRO A 219 11.18 9.18 -19.81
N ARG A 220 10.57 8.00 -19.72
CA ARG A 220 9.24 7.74 -20.29
C ARG A 220 8.16 8.12 -19.28
N TYR A 221 7.07 8.72 -19.76
CA TYR A 221 5.95 9.14 -18.94
C TYR A 221 4.86 8.09 -18.99
N THR A 222 4.52 7.49 -17.85
CA THR A 222 3.44 6.51 -17.76
C THR A 222 2.34 6.96 -16.82
N ILE A 223 1.20 6.34 -17.02
CA ILE A 223 -0.02 6.57 -16.27
C ILE A 223 -0.31 5.28 -15.53
N PRO A 224 -0.24 5.25 -14.19
CA PRO A 224 -0.67 4.07 -13.45
C PRO A 224 -2.13 3.76 -13.77
N GLU A 225 -2.48 2.48 -13.98
CA GLU A 225 -3.86 2.05 -14.28
C GLU A 225 -4.88 2.52 -13.22
N ASN A 226 -4.42 2.77 -12.00
CA ASN A 226 -5.24 3.19 -10.86
C ASN A 226 -5.21 4.71 -10.58
N SER A 227 -4.44 5.51 -11.34
CA SER A 227 -4.30 6.96 -11.12
C SER A 227 -4.83 7.75 -12.32
N ARG A 228 -5.87 8.56 -12.10
CA ARG A 228 -6.51 9.34 -13.17
C ARG A 228 -5.71 10.57 -13.62
N GLU A 229 -4.74 11.07 -12.87
CA GLU A 229 -4.25 12.44 -13.09
C GLU A 229 -2.72 12.58 -13.25
N LEU A 230 -1.86 11.77 -12.62
CA LEU A 230 -0.41 12.03 -12.66
C LEU A 230 0.39 11.17 -13.64
N ARG A 231 1.32 11.82 -14.34
CA ARG A 231 2.39 11.19 -15.14
C ARG A 231 3.53 10.81 -14.21
N ARG A 232 3.86 9.52 -14.14
CA ARG A 232 5.05 9.04 -13.42
C ARG A 232 6.20 8.91 -14.42
N GLN A 233 7.32 9.56 -14.09
CA GLN A 233 8.59 9.36 -14.78
C GLN A 233 9.12 7.98 -14.46
N ILE A 234 9.44 7.21 -15.49
CA ILE A 234 10.06 5.90 -15.34
C ILE A 234 11.27 5.81 -16.27
N VAL A 235 12.33 5.22 -15.76
CA VAL A 235 13.56 4.92 -16.52
C VAL A 235 13.73 3.43 -16.78
N GLY A 236 13.00 2.56 -16.06
CA GLY A 236 12.99 1.11 -16.27
C GLY A 236 14.12 0.34 -15.61
N ILE A 237 14.55 0.74 -14.42
CA ILE A 237 15.60 0.05 -13.64
C ILE A 237 15.04 -0.51 -12.32
N ALA A 238 15.59 -1.63 -11.87
CA ALA A 238 15.27 -2.27 -10.61
C ALA A 238 16.55 -2.71 -9.87
N PRO A 239 16.51 -2.81 -8.53
CA PRO A 239 17.69 -3.16 -7.74
C PRO A 239 18.15 -4.59 -8.01
N GLY A 240 19.43 -4.85 -7.68
CA GLY A 240 19.94 -6.21 -7.47
C GLY A 240 19.06 -6.99 -6.49
N LEU A 241 18.86 -8.28 -6.76
CA LEU A 241 18.23 -9.22 -5.83
C LEU A 241 19.28 -10.19 -5.30
N THR A 242 19.10 -10.59 -4.05
CA THR A 242 19.85 -11.70 -3.47
C THR A 242 19.40 -13.03 -4.07
N ARG A 243 20.31 -14.00 -4.10
CA ARG A 243 20.00 -15.39 -4.52
C ARG A 243 19.37 -16.23 -3.41
N ARG A 244 19.23 -15.69 -2.20
CA ARG A 244 18.75 -16.41 -1.02
C ARG A 244 17.23 -16.30 -0.92
N ILE A 245 16.58 -17.44 -0.75
CA ILE A 245 15.14 -17.54 -0.54
C ILE A 245 14.81 -17.12 0.89
N VAL A 246 13.96 -16.10 1.06
CA VAL A 246 13.53 -15.61 2.38
C VAL A 246 12.12 -16.04 2.76
N ALA A 247 11.29 -16.35 1.76
CA ALA A 247 9.97 -16.93 1.97
C ALA A 247 9.60 -17.85 0.81
N VAL A 248 8.73 -18.81 1.09
CA VAL A 248 8.16 -19.74 0.12
C VAL A 248 6.64 -19.61 0.13
N GLY A 249 6.03 -19.67 -1.04
CA GLY A 249 4.60 -19.56 -1.23
C GLY A 249 3.86 -20.83 -0.78
N PRO A 250 2.53 -20.77 -0.64
CA PRO A 250 1.73 -21.87 -0.10
C PRO A 250 1.71 -23.14 -0.99
N GLU A 251 2.13 -23.01 -2.25
CA GLU A 251 2.25 -24.14 -3.19
C GLU A 251 3.55 -24.95 -2.97
N ALA A 252 4.51 -24.41 -2.21
CA ALA A 252 5.72 -25.12 -1.82
C ALA A 252 5.49 -25.90 -0.52
N ASP A 253 5.76 -27.20 -0.52
CA ASP A 253 5.72 -28.03 0.68
C ASP A 253 7.08 -28.00 1.40
N PRO A 254 7.18 -27.38 2.59
CA PRO A 254 8.44 -27.27 3.34
C PRO A 254 8.91 -28.60 3.95
N HIS A 255 8.12 -29.68 3.84
CA HIS A 255 8.54 -31.01 4.27
C HIS A 255 9.12 -31.85 3.13
N ARG A 256 9.03 -31.38 1.88
CA ARG A 256 9.49 -32.10 0.70
C ARG A 256 10.90 -31.67 0.31
N PRO A 257 11.88 -32.59 0.25
CA PRO A 257 13.27 -32.24 -0.04
C PRO A 257 13.46 -31.66 -1.44
N ASP A 258 12.59 -32.02 -2.39
CA ASP A 258 12.55 -31.55 -3.78
C ASP A 258 11.82 -30.20 -3.97
N HIS A 259 11.40 -29.54 -2.88
CA HIS A 259 10.81 -28.20 -2.88
C HIS A 259 11.79 -27.15 -2.32
N PRO A 260 11.60 -25.85 -2.66
CA PRO A 260 12.40 -24.77 -2.10
C PRO A 260 12.14 -24.59 -0.60
N HIS A 261 13.19 -24.25 0.16
CA HIS A 261 13.11 -23.91 1.58
C HIS A 261 13.64 -22.50 1.84
N VAL A 262 13.19 -21.91 2.95
CA VAL A 262 13.78 -20.66 3.46
C VAL A 262 15.25 -20.90 3.79
N GLY A 263 16.13 -20.03 3.29
CA GLY A 263 17.58 -20.14 3.45
C GLY A 263 18.31 -20.80 2.29
N ASP A 264 17.60 -21.50 1.38
CA ASP A 264 18.18 -22.03 0.15
C ASP A 264 18.79 -20.89 -0.69
N VAL A 265 19.95 -21.14 -1.31
CA VAL A 265 20.62 -20.20 -2.21
C VAL A 265 20.56 -20.74 -3.64
N ILE A 266 19.95 -20.00 -4.55
CA ILE A 266 19.84 -20.43 -5.95
C ILE A 266 21.18 -20.26 -6.65
N VAL A 267 21.65 -21.33 -7.29
CA VAL A 267 22.95 -21.37 -7.97
C VAL A 267 22.84 -21.70 -9.45
N GLU A 268 21.75 -22.34 -9.88
CA GLU A 268 21.55 -22.73 -11.27
C GLU A 268 20.06 -22.78 -11.61
N ILE A 269 19.70 -22.35 -12.83
CA ILE A 269 18.35 -22.50 -13.40
C ILE A 269 18.50 -23.00 -14.83
N ASP A 270 17.88 -24.14 -15.15
CA ASP A 270 17.89 -24.72 -16.50
C ASP A 270 19.33 -24.90 -17.06
N GLY A 271 20.29 -25.29 -16.22
CA GLY A 271 21.70 -25.46 -16.62
C GLY A 271 22.54 -24.18 -16.66
N GLN A 272 21.92 -23.01 -16.44
CA GLN A 272 22.61 -21.73 -16.45
C GLN A 272 22.98 -21.29 -15.02
N PRO A 273 24.23 -20.91 -14.75
CA PRO A 273 24.65 -20.46 -13.43
C PRO A 273 23.99 -19.12 -13.07
N VAL A 274 23.51 -19.02 -11.83
CA VAL A 274 22.99 -17.78 -11.26
C VAL A 274 24.06 -17.15 -10.37
N THR A 275 24.45 -15.93 -10.72
CA THR A 275 25.40 -15.09 -9.98
C THR A 275 24.66 -13.87 -9.40
N ASP A 276 25.31 -13.15 -8.50
CA ASP A 276 24.70 -11.93 -7.93
C ASP A 276 24.46 -10.85 -9.00
N GLU A 277 25.25 -10.86 -10.09
CA GLU A 277 25.11 -9.93 -11.23
C GLU A 277 23.88 -10.20 -12.10
N ASN A 278 23.42 -11.45 -12.20
CA ASN A 278 22.28 -11.84 -13.01
C ASN A 278 21.04 -12.27 -12.19
N ALA A 279 21.13 -12.21 -10.86
CA ALA A 279 20.10 -12.69 -9.93
C ALA A 279 18.72 -12.03 -10.14
N SER A 280 18.66 -10.75 -10.53
CA SER A 280 17.37 -10.11 -10.81
C SER A 280 16.73 -10.62 -12.11
N ALA A 281 17.54 -11.05 -13.09
CA ALA A 281 17.02 -11.68 -14.30
C ALA A 281 16.50 -13.10 -14.04
N MET A 282 17.05 -13.77 -13.02
CA MET A 282 16.58 -15.09 -12.58
C MET A 282 15.08 -15.09 -12.22
N VAL A 283 14.50 -14.00 -11.70
CA VAL A 283 13.05 -13.95 -11.38
C VAL A 283 12.20 -14.27 -12.60
N HIS A 284 12.57 -13.70 -13.76
CA HIS A 284 11.89 -13.98 -15.02
C HIS A 284 12.16 -15.40 -15.52
N MET A 285 13.35 -15.95 -15.25
CA MET A 285 13.67 -17.35 -15.57
C MET A 285 12.83 -18.31 -14.72
N LEU A 286 12.76 -18.12 -13.40
CA LEU A 286 11.98 -18.96 -12.48
C LEU A 286 10.49 -18.95 -12.78
N ALA A 287 9.95 -17.80 -13.21
CA ALA A 287 8.56 -17.69 -13.64
C ALA A 287 8.22 -18.64 -14.82
N TYR A 288 9.20 -18.94 -15.66
CA TYR A 288 9.02 -19.74 -16.88
C TYR A 288 9.72 -21.10 -16.89
N ALA A 289 10.64 -21.33 -15.96
CA ALA A 289 11.48 -22.51 -15.91
C ALA A 289 10.60 -23.76 -16.01
N ARG A 290 10.85 -24.54 -17.06
CA ARG A 290 10.27 -25.88 -17.23
C ARG A 290 11.18 -26.95 -16.61
N GLY A 291 12.36 -26.59 -16.10
CA GLY A 291 13.41 -27.50 -15.67
C GLY A 291 13.94 -27.26 -14.26
N ASP A 292 15.08 -27.92 -14.00
CA ASP A 292 15.70 -28.11 -12.69
C ASP A 292 16.24 -26.79 -12.14
N VAL A 293 15.79 -26.38 -10.95
CA VAL A 293 16.45 -25.32 -10.17
C VAL A 293 17.42 -26.02 -9.22
N VAL A 294 18.69 -25.61 -9.22
CA VAL A 294 19.67 -26.11 -8.26
C VAL A 294 19.86 -25.06 -7.18
N VAL A 295 19.70 -25.50 -5.93
CA VAL A 295 19.95 -24.69 -4.74
C VAL A 295 21.07 -25.30 -3.91
N GLU A 296 21.82 -24.42 -3.26
CA GLU A 296 22.69 -24.76 -2.14
C GLU A 296 21.87 -24.61 -0.85
N ARG A 297 21.60 -25.75 -0.21
CA ARG A 297 20.81 -25.84 1.01
C ARG A 297 21.73 -25.89 2.23
N PRO A 298 21.70 -24.87 3.11
CA PRO A 298 22.43 -24.91 4.37
C PRO A 298 21.81 -25.97 5.31
N ASP A 299 22.63 -26.57 6.18
CA ASP A 299 22.15 -27.50 7.19
C ASP A 299 21.52 -26.69 8.34
N PRO A 300 20.23 -26.91 8.68
CA PRO A 300 19.57 -26.17 9.74
C PRO A 300 20.10 -26.50 11.16
N HIS A 301 20.82 -27.61 11.32
CA HIS A 301 21.39 -28.04 12.60
C HIS A 301 22.89 -27.75 12.73
N ASP A 302 23.56 -27.47 11.62
CA ASP A 302 24.98 -27.12 11.56
C ASP A 302 25.23 -26.02 10.51
N PRO A 303 25.14 -24.73 10.90
CA PRO A 303 25.34 -23.61 9.98
C PRO A 303 26.73 -23.56 9.34
N ASP A 304 27.73 -24.22 9.95
CA ASP A 304 29.12 -24.24 9.48
C ASP A 304 29.40 -25.40 8.51
N ALA A 305 28.48 -26.37 8.40
CA ALA A 305 28.58 -27.45 7.44
C ALA A 305 28.46 -26.93 6.00
N PRO A 306 29.20 -27.52 5.03
CA PRO A 306 29.09 -27.12 3.63
C PRO A 306 27.66 -27.38 3.11
N PRO A 307 27.05 -26.42 2.40
CA PRO A 307 25.68 -26.56 1.92
C PRO A 307 25.57 -27.69 0.89
N ARG A 308 24.46 -28.42 0.93
CA ARG A 308 24.19 -29.52 0.00
C ARG A 308 23.55 -28.96 -1.26
N ARG A 309 24.04 -29.39 -2.43
CA ARG A 309 23.37 -29.10 -3.70
C ARG A 309 22.16 -29.99 -3.89
N VAL A 310 20.98 -29.37 -4.03
CA VAL A 310 19.70 -30.05 -4.17
C VAL A 310 19.00 -29.51 -5.42
N LYS A 311 18.46 -30.41 -6.24
CA LYS A 311 17.53 -30.05 -7.31
C LYS A 311 16.15 -29.85 -6.70
N VAL A 312 15.56 -28.68 -6.93
CA VAL A 312 14.24 -28.32 -6.43
C VAL A 312 13.33 -27.89 -7.58
N HIS A 313 12.04 -28.13 -7.42
CA HIS A 313 11.01 -27.60 -8.29
C HIS A 313 10.39 -26.35 -7.66
N VAL A 314 10.49 -25.20 -8.33
CA VAL A 314 9.86 -23.96 -7.89
C VAL A 314 8.55 -23.79 -8.67
N PRO A 315 7.37 -24.10 -8.08
CA PRO A 315 6.12 -23.98 -8.80
C PRO A 315 5.83 -22.49 -9.10
N PRO A 316 5.54 -22.09 -10.35
CA PRO A 316 5.14 -20.73 -10.65
C PRO A 316 3.69 -20.49 -10.26
N ILE A 317 3.40 -19.29 -9.77
CA ILE A 317 2.05 -18.80 -9.52
C ILE A 317 1.56 -18.15 -10.82
N LEU A 318 0.40 -18.60 -11.28
CA LEU A 318 -0.28 -18.07 -12.46
C LEU A 318 -1.23 -16.97 -12.03
N THR A 319 -1.01 -15.77 -12.54
CA THR A 319 -1.86 -14.61 -12.35
C THR A 319 -2.54 -14.25 -13.66
N LEU A 320 -3.84 -13.97 -13.58
CA LEU A 320 -4.63 -13.53 -14.73
C LEU A 320 -4.98 -12.05 -14.63
N HIS A 321 -4.66 -11.31 -15.70
CA HIS A 321 -4.89 -9.88 -15.81
C HIS A 321 -6.23 -9.56 -16.51
N PRO A 322 -6.90 -8.45 -16.17
CA PRO A 322 -8.17 -8.07 -16.76
C PRO A 322 -8.10 -7.82 -18.28
N SER A 323 -9.23 -8.01 -18.98
CA SER A 323 -9.30 -7.96 -20.44
C SER A 323 -9.41 -6.58 -21.08
N GLY A 324 -9.37 -5.49 -20.30
CA GLY A 324 -9.54 -4.14 -20.85
C GLY A 324 -9.31 -3.02 -19.83
N PRO A 325 -9.43 -1.74 -20.26
CA PRO A 325 -9.02 -0.57 -19.50
C PRO A 325 -9.62 -0.37 -18.12
N ARG A 326 -10.78 -0.96 -17.90
CA ARG A 326 -11.57 -0.83 -16.67
C ARG A 326 -11.91 -2.19 -16.07
N GLY A 327 -11.26 -3.25 -16.57
CA GLY A 327 -11.57 -4.63 -16.18
C GLY A 327 -13.02 -5.03 -16.41
N GLU A 328 -13.68 -4.45 -17.42
CA GLU A 328 -15.13 -4.59 -17.66
C GLU A 328 -15.58 -6.05 -17.77
N ASP A 329 -14.79 -6.88 -18.47
CA ASP A 329 -15.00 -8.32 -18.68
C ASP A 329 -14.24 -9.22 -17.68
N GLY A 330 -13.61 -8.63 -16.66
CA GLY A 330 -12.77 -9.35 -15.70
C GLY A 330 -11.53 -10.04 -16.31
N PRO A 331 -10.76 -10.76 -15.48
CA PRO A 331 -9.72 -11.68 -15.97
C PRO A 331 -10.39 -12.90 -16.61
N ASN A 332 -10.12 -13.15 -17.89
CA ASN A 332 -10.63 -14.33 -18.55
C ASN A 332 -9.65 -14.81 -19.62
N VAL A 333 -9.71 -16.10 -19.92
CA VAL A 333 -8.99 -16.72 -21.03
C VAL A 333 -10.00 -17.41 -21.93
N LEU A 334 -10.15 -16.92 -23.16
CA LEU A 334 -11.12 -17.44 -24.14
C LEU A 334 -12.58 -17.43 -23.65
N GLY A 335 -12.89 -16.52 -22.73
CA GLY A 335 -14.20 -16.36 -22.12
C GLY A 335 -14.40 -17.16 -20.84
N LEU A 336 -13.43 -17.97 -20.41
CA LEU A 336 -13.49 -18.71 -19.15
C LEU A 336 -13.01 -17.84 -17.98
N ILE A 337 -13.77 -17.79 -16.88
CA ILE A 337 -13.44 -17.04 -15.67
C ILE A 337 -13.16 -18.01 -14.52
N PRO A 338 -11.99 -17.97 -13.86
CA PRO A 338 -11.69 -18.82 -12.71
C PRO A 338 -12.43 -18.37 -11.45
N LEU A 339 -12.53 -19.30 -10.49
CA LEU A 339 -12.85 -18.97 -9.10
C LEU A 339 -11.83 -18.01 -8.48
N VAL A 340 -12.23 -17.45 -7.34
CA VAL A 340 -11.52 -16.38 -6.65
C VAL A 340 -10.89 -16.93 -5.36
N ARG A 341 -9.69 -16.48 -4.98
CA ARG A 341 -9.08 -16.84 -3.68
C ARG A 341 -8.61 -15.62 -2.89
N PHE A 342 -8.47 -15.76 -1.58
CA PHE A 342 -7.86 -14.69 -0.78
C PHE A 342 -6.34 -14.70 -0.95
N SER A 343 -5.74 -13.56 -1.33
CA SER A 343 -4.28 -13.42 -1.43
C SER A 343 -3.66 -12.72 -0.24
N PHE A 344 -4.48 -11.98 0.49
CA PHE A 344 -4.07 -11.33 1.71
C PHE A 344 -5.27 -11.24 2.63
N ILE A 345 -5.05 -11.59 3.89
CA ILE A 345 -6.02 -11.40 4.95
C ILE A 345 -5.28 -10.67 6.06
N ASP A 346 -5.86 -9.57 6.53
CA ASP A 346 -5.32 -8.87 7.69
C ASP A 346 -5.37 -9.83 8.90
N PRO A 347 -4.21 -10.18 9.51
CA PRO A 347 -4.17 -11.11 10.64
C PRO A 347 -4.97 -10.63 11.85
N ARG A 348 -5.17 -9.31 11.98
CA ARG A 348 -5.98 -8.70 13.04
C ARG A 348 -7.38 -8.32 12.55
N GLY A 349 -7.62 -8.45 11.25
CA GLY A 349 -8.89 -8.16 10.61
C GLY A 349 -9.92 -9.24 10.96
N ARG A 350 -11.19 -8.84 11.00
CA ARG A 350 -12.24 -9.78 11.39
C ARG A 350 -12.50 -10.88 10.32
N ALA A 351 -11.87 -10.76 9.15
CA ALA A 351 -11.77 -11.79 8.11
C ALA A 351 -11.10 -13.04 8.68
N ASN A 352 -9.91 -12.85 9.25
CA ASN A 352 -9.14 -13.88 9.91
C ASN A 352 -9.94 -14.48 11.08
N LEU A 353 -10.62 -13.63 11.87
CA LEU A 353 -11.49 -14.08 12.97
C LEU A 353 -12.70 -14.90 12.49
N ALA A 354 -13.17 -14.71 11.26
CA ALA A 354 -14.23 -15.51 10.66
C ALA A 354 -13.73 -16.88 10.17
N GLY A 355 -12.46 -17.22 10.39
CA GLY A 355 -11.83 -18.47 9.96
C GLY A 355 -11.37 -18.47 8.51
N LEU A 356 -11.20 -17.29 7.92
CA LEU A 356 -10.81 -17.06 6.53
C LEU A 356 -9.28 -16.91 6.50
N GLU A 357 -8.60 -17.64 5.61
CA GLU A 357 -7.13 -17.69 5.53
C GLU A 357 -6.61 -17.31 4.14
N VAL A 358 -5.36 -16.86 4.08
CA VAL A 358 -4.68 -16.65 2.79
C VAL A 358 -4.62 -17.99 2.05
N GLY A 359 -5.07 -17.99 0.81
CA GLY A 359 -5.13 -19.18 -0.03
C GLY A 359 -6.53 -19.77 -0.20
N ASP A 360 -7.49 -19.43 0.67
CA ASP A 360 -8.86 -19.95 0.64
C ASP A 360 -9.59 -19.63 -0.67
N THR A 361 -10.18 -20.64 -1.30
CA THR A 361 -10.98 -20.49 -2.55
C THR A 361 -12.44 -20.21 -2.22
N VAL A 362 -13.01 -19.13 -2.77
CA VAL A 362 -14.40 -18.72 -2.57
C VAL A 362 -15.33 -19.55 -3.47
N LEU A 363 -16.14 -20.41 -2.87
CA LEU A 363 -17.14 -21.24 -3.56
C LEU A 363 -18.52 -20.58 -3.57
N MET A 364 -18.84 -19.75 -2.58
CA MET A 364 -20.07 -18.96 -2.52
C MET A 364 -19.78 -17.66 -1.78
N TRP A 365 -20.41 -16.58 -2.24
CA TRP A 365 -20.40 -15.28 -1.59
C TRP A 365 -21.77 -14.64 -1.69
N ASP A 366 -22.35 -14.27 -0.55
CA ASP A 366 -23.72 -13.78 -0.45
C ASP A 366 -24.75 -14.84 -0.88
N ASP A 367 -25.42 -14.67 -2.00
CA ASP A 367 -26.33 -15.63 -2.62
C ASP A 367 -25.77 -16.18 -3.94
N ILE A 368 -24.51 -15.89 -4.23
CA ILE A 368 -23.87 -16.19 -5.51
C ILE A 368 -22.92 -17.38 -5.33
N ASP A 369 -23.34 -18.54 -5.84
CA ASP A 369 -22.44 -19.68 -6.04
C ASP A 369 -21.43 -19.39 -7.15
N ASP A 370 -20.20 -19.88 -6.96
CA ASP A 370 -19.04 -19.68 -7.83
C ASP A 370 -18.88 -18.20 -8.27
N PRO A 371 -18.73 -17.26 -7.30
CA PRO A 371 -18.81 -15.83 -7.58
C PRO A 371 -17.54 -15.32 -8.29
N THR A 372 -17.72 -14.39 -9.23
CA THR A 372 -16.62 -13.64 -9.84
C THR A 372 -16.14 -12.55 -8.89
N ARG A 373 -14.88 -12.10 -9.04
CA ARG A 373 -14.34 -10.99 -8.24
C ARG A 373 -15.19 -9.72 -8.35
N LYS A 374 -15.77 -9.45 -9.51
CA LYS A 374 -16.63 -8.28 -9.76
C LYS A 374 -17.90 -8.34 -8.91
N GLU A 375 -18.50 -9.53 -8.80
CA GLU A 375 -19.70 -9.76 -7.98
C GLU A 375 -19.38 -9.68 -6.49
N ILE A 376 -18.26 -10.27 -6.04
CA ILE A 376 -17.82 -10.14 -4.65
C ILE A 376 -17.63 -8.66 -4.28
N LEU A 377 -16.90 -7.90 -5.11
CA LEU A 377 -16.68 -6.47 -4.86
C LEU A 377 -17.96 -5.65 -4.95
N ARG A 378 -18.91 -6.04 -5.81
CA ARG A 378 -20.22 -5.43 -5.90
C ARG A 378 -21.02 -5.68 -4.62
N SER A 379 -21.17 -6.93 -4.20
CA SER A 379 -21.83 -7.33 -2.95
C SER A 379 -21.20 -6.61 -1.75
N VAL A 380 -19.88 -6.57 -1.65
CA VAL A 380 -19.16 -5.81 -0.61
C VAL A 380 -19.52 -4.32 -0.58
N ARG A 381 -19.66 -3.67 -1.75
CA ARG A 381 -20.04 -2.25 -1.84
C ARG A 381 -21.51 -2.00 -1.53
N GLU A 382 -22.39 -2.90 -1.98
CA GLU A 382 -23.84 -2.77 -1.87
C GLU A 382 -24.36 -3.22 -0.49
N CYS A 383 -23.64 -4.14 0.18
CA CYS A 383 -24.04 -4.77 1.44
C CYS A 383 -23.22 -4.27 2.65
N ALA A 384 -22.73 -3.03 2.63
CA ALA A 384 -21.86 -2.46 3.69
C ALA A 384 -22.44 -2.49 5.12
N GLU A 385 -23.74 -2.75 5.28
CA GLU A 385 -24.43 -2.85 6.58
C GLU A 385 -24.81 -4.28 7.01
N TRP A 386 -24.48 -5.32 6.22
CA TRP A 386 -24.96 -6.70 6.43
C TRP A 386 -23.83 -7.75 6.47
N ASP A 387 -24.04 -8.85 7.21
CA ASP A 387 -23.10 -9.98 7.23
C ASP A 387 -23.28 -10.85 5.97
N ILE A 388 -22.38 -10.74 5.01
CA ILE A 388 -22.33 -11.57 3.81
C ILE A 388 -21.95 -13.02 4.21
N PRO A 389 -22.79 -14.03 3.94
CA PRO A 389 -22.40 -15.43 4.06
C PRO A 389 -21.31 -15.77 3.05
N PHE A 390 -20.45 -16.71 3.40
CA PHE A 390 -19.48 -17.28 2.49
C PHE A 390 -19.39 -18.80 2.65
N ARG A 391 -18.96 -19.46 1.58
CA ARG A 391 -18.44 -20.82 1.59
C ARG A 391 -17.08 -20.79 0.94
N VAL A 392 -16.05 -21.23 1.66
CA VAL A 392 -14.69 -21.34 1.15
C VAL A 392 -14.18 -22.77 1.23
N ARG A 393 -13.21 -23.09 0.39
CA ARG A 393 -12.42 -24.31 0.49
C ARG A 393 -10.99 -23.96 0.89
N LYS A 394 -10.51 -24.65 1.92
CA LYS A 394 -9.16 -24.57 2.48
C LYS A 394 -8.13 -25.22 1.55
N ALA A 395 -6.84 -24.91 1.76
CA ALA A 395 -5.74 -25.52 1.02
C ALA A 395 -5.69 -27.06 1.18
N ASP A 396 -6.09 -27.58 2.35
CA ASP A 396 -6.19 -29.01 2.64
C ASP A 396 -7.46 -29.69 2.09
N GLY A 397 -8.29 -28.94 1.34
CA GLY A 397 -9.52 -29.44 0.71
C GLY A 397 -10.78 -29.36 1.60
N ARG A 398 -10.67 -29.03 2.88
CA ARG A 398 -11.85 -28.86 3.76
C ARG A 398 -12.73 -27.70 3.30
N ILE A 399 -14.06 -27.85 3.42
CA ILE A 399 -15.03 -26.79 3.15
C ILE A 399 -15.42 -26.13 4.48
N VAL A 400 -15.36 -24.79 4.50
CA VAL A 400 -15.72 -23.95 5.64
C VAL A 400 -16.79 -22.96 5.21
N GLU A 401 -17.85 -22.86 5.99
CA GLU A 401 -18.92 -21.87 5.81
C GLU A 401 -18.94 -20.89 6.97
N GLY A 402 -19.26 -19.63 6.68
CA GLY A 402 -19.28 -18.59 7.69
C GLY A 402 -19.95 -17.32 7.22
N PHE A 403 -19.76 -16.25 8.00
CA PHE A 403 -20.29 -14.92 7.71
C PHE A 403 -19.22 -13.85 7.93
N VAL A 404 -19.24 -12.83 7.10
CA VAL A 404 -18.40 -11.63 7.15
C VAL A 404 -19.24 -10.38 7.03
N ARG A 405 -18.92 -9.28 7.70
CA ARG A 405 -19.39 -7.93 7.32
C ARG A 405 -18.36 -7.05 6.57
N PRO A 406 -18.71 -6.37 5.47
CA PRO A 406 -17.85 -5.31 4.92
C PRO A 406 -17.79 -4.07 5.83
N GLU A 407 -16.72 -3.28 5.78
CA GLU A 407 -16.65 -2.04 6.56
C GLU A 407 -17.07 -0.81 5.72
N ARG A 408 -18.11 -0.08 6.16
CA ARG A 408 -18.23 1.38 5.94
C ARG A 408 -19.04 2.10 7.03
N HIS A 409 -18.61 3.34 7.31
CA HIS A 409 -18.93 4.22 8.45
C HIS A 409 -20.42 4.48 8.77
N LYS A 410 -20.76 4.39 10.08
CA LYS A 410 -21.89 4.99 10.86
C LYS A 410 -23.25 5.11 10.11
N ARG A 411 -24.31 4.35 10.44
CA ARG A 411 -25.14 4.44 11.68
C ARG A 411 -26.11 3.23 11.78
N GLY A 412 -26.21 2.57 12.95
CA GLY A 412 -27.39 1.80 13.36
C GLY A 412 -27.11 0.42 14.01
N PRO A 413 -27.86 -0.02 15.05
CA PRO A 413 -27.56 -1.24 15.80
C PRO A 413 -27.94 -2.52 15.03
N ALA A 414 -26.93 -3.20 14.49
CA ALA A 414 -27.03 -4.51 13.89
C ALA A 414 -27.33 -5.57 14.95
N THR A 415 -28.52 -6.19 14.90
CA THR A 415 -28.82 -7.21 15.90
C THR A 415 -29.66 -8.40 15.40
N LEU A 416 -30.40 -8.33 14.29
CA LEU A 416 -31.23 -9.47 13.84
C LEU A 416 -31.30 -9.75 12.33
N GLN A 417 -30.54 -9.02 11.50
CA GLN A 417 -30.72 -9.03 10.04
C GLN A 417 -32.15 -8.64 9.59
N ALA A 418 -32.90 -7.95 10.46
CA ALA A 418 -34.22 -7.37 10.21
C ALA A 418 -34.32 -5.99 10.88
N ILE A 419 -34.94 -5.02 10.20
CA ILE A 419 -35.13 -3.65 10.71
C ILE A 419 -36.49 -3.57 11.36
N CYS A 420 -36.57 -3.01 12.58
CA CYS A 420 -37.84 -2.73 13.25
C CYS A 420 -38.19 -1.24 13.16
N ARG A 421 -39.47 -0.91 13.06
CA ARG A 421 -40.00 0.47 13.12
C ARG A 421 -41.16 0.58 14.10
N ALA A 422 -41.34 1.76 14.68
CA ALA A 422 -42.50 2.08 15.50
C ALA A 422 -43.78 2.15 14.65
N ILE A 423 -44.94 1.86 15.26
CA ILE A 423 -46.25 2.04 14.64
C ILE A 423 -46.77 3.44 15.00
N PRO A 424 -47.01 4.34 14.03
CA PRO A 424 -47.22 5.79 14.28
C PRO A 424 -48.42 6.19 15.16
N ASP A 425 -49.46 5.36 15.28
CA ASP A 425 -50.75 5.74 15.89
C ASP A 425 -51.14 4.88 17.10
N VAL A 426 -50.17 4.39 17.87
CA VAL A 426 -50.42 3.51 19.03
C VAL A 426 -50.21 4.29 20.33
N PRO A 427 -51.29 4.66 21.07
CA PRO A 427 -51.18 5.39 22.32
C PRO A 427 -50.40 4.63 23.39
N ASP A 428 -49.70 5.37 24.24
CA ASP A 428 -48.98 4.81 25.38
C ASP A 428 -49.97 4.18 26.37
N GLY A 429 -49.82 2.87 26.63
CA GLY A 429 -50.70 2.08 27.49
C GLY A 429 -51.71 1.18 26.78
N SER A 430 -51.80 1.24 25.45
CA SER A 430 -52.67 0.34 24.66
C SER A 430 -52.20 -1.12 24.67
N GLU A 431 -53.15 -2.07 24.69
CA GLU A 431 -52.90 -3.52 24.51
C GLU A 431 -52.73 -3.88 23.02
N GLN A 432 -51.90 -3.11 22.30
CA GLN A 432 -51.62 -3.31 20.87
C GLN A 432 -50.12 -3.33 20.59
N PRO A 433 -49.67 -4.03 19.52
CA PRO A 433 -48.26 -4.01 19.13
C PRO A 433 -47.78 -2.60 18.80
N ARG A 434 -46.59 -2.26 19.27
CA ARG A 434 -45.98 -0.93 19.10
C ARG A 434 -44.88 -0.89 18.05
N VAL A 435 -44.42 -2.07 17.64
CA VAL A 435 -43.25 -2.26 16.77
C VAL A 435 -43.59 -3.30 15.73
N ARG A 436 -43.12 -3.09 14.50
CA ARG A 436 -43.16 -4.10 13.44
C ARG A 436 -41.82 -4.23 12.74
N PHE A 437 -41.60 -5.36 12.09
CA PHE A 437 -40.49 -5.53 11.17
C PHE A 437 -40.76 -4.70 9.91
N ALA A 438 -39.91 -3.70 9.66
CA ALA A 438 -39.91 -2.86 8.47
C ALA A 438 -39.31 -3.59 7.26
N SER A 439 -38.26 -4.37 7.50
CA SER A 439 -37.61 -5.21 6.49
C SER A 439 -36.99 -6.42 7.15
N VAL A 440 -36.88 -7.51 6.40
CA VAL A 440 -36.25 -8.76 6.81
C VAL A 440 -35.33 -9.19 5.67
N ARG A 441 -34.06 -9.47 5.94
CA ARG A 441 -33.14 -9.95 4.92
C ARG A 441 -33.52 -11.37 4.48
N PRO A 442 -33.74 -11.62 3.18
CA PRO A 442 -33.92 -12.97 2.65
C PRO A 442 -32.76 -13.90 3.05
N GLY A 443 -33.08 -15.11 3.48
CA GLY A 443 -32.13 -16.10 3.98
C GLY A 443 -31.52 -15.80 5.35
N GLY A 444 -31.83 -14.67 6.00
CA GLY A 444 -31.27 -14.28 7.29
C GLY A 444 -31.84 -15.04 8.49
N ALA A 445 -31.31 -14.81 9.71
CA ALA A 445 -31.78 -15.50 10.91
C ALA A 445 -33.29 -15.27 11.19
N ALA A 446 -33.76 -14.04 10.98
CA ALA A 446 -35.17 -13.68 11.06
C ALA A 446 -36.00 -14.35 9.93
N ASP A 447 -35.53 -14.34 8.69
CA ASP A 447 -36.26 -14.93 7.55
C ASP A 447 -36.36 -16.45 7.63
N ARG A 448 -35.26 -17.13 8.02
CA ARG A 448 -35.24 -18.58 8.27
C ARG A 448 -36.11 -18.99 9.45
N ALA A 449 -36.29 -18.10 10.42
CA ALA A 449 -37.23 -18.30 11.52
C ALA A 449 -38.68 -17.98 11.12
N GLY A 450 -38.92 -17.58 9.88
CA GLY A 450 -40.26 -17.32 9.35
C GLY A 450 -40.76 -15.89 9.53
N ILE A 451 -39.95 -14.95 10.02
CA ILE A 451 -40.32 -13.53 10.15
C ILE A 451 -40.45 -12.93 8.75
N ARG A 452 -41.48 -12.11 8.54
CA ARG A 452 -41.73 -11.41 7.28
C ARG A 452 -41.79 -9.88 7.51
N PRO A 453 -41.46 -9.07 6.49
CA PRO A 453 -41.74 -7.64 6.54
C PRO A 453 -43.23 -7.42 6.83
N GLY A 454 -43.56 -6.46 7.68
CA GLY A 454 -44.94 -6.18 8.11
C GLY A 454 -45.31 -6.78 9.46
N ASP A 455 -44.68 -7.89 9.87
CA ASP A 455 -44.96 -8.58 11.14
C ASP A 455 -44.87 -7.66 12.35
N ALA A 456 -45.94 -7.60 13.14
CA ALA A 456 -45.99 -6.83 14.37
C ALA A 456 -45.48 -7.65 15.57
N VAL A 457 -44.68 -7.04 16.43
CA VAL A 457 -44.07 -7.71 17.59
C VAL A 457 -45.03 -7.63 18.79
N LEU A 458 -45.64 -8.77 19.13
CA LEU A 458 -46.51 -8.90 20.30
C LEU A 458 -45.70 -9.15 21.57
N ARG A 459 -44.69 -10.04 21.52
CA ARG A 459 -43.76 -10.31 22.62
C ARG A 459 -42.34 -10.55 22.15
N VAL A 460 -41.38 -10.17 22.97
CA VAL A 460 -39.97 -10.60 22.86
C VAL A 460 -39.43 -10.88 24.26
N ASP A 461 -38.93 -12.09 24.48
CA ASP A 461 -38.25 -12.47 25.73
C ASP A 461 -39.07 -12.13 27.01
N GLY A 462 -40.36 -12.49 27.00
CA GLY A 462 -41.30 -12.26 28.11
C GLY A 462 -41.95 -10.87 28.16
N LEU A 463 -41.40 -9.85 27.48
CA LEU A 463 -41.98 -8.50 27.43
C LEU A 463 -43.16 -8.44 26.47
N ARG A 464 -44.34 -8.03 26.96
CA ARG A 464 -45.55 -7.77 26.14
C ARG A 464 -45.51 -6.38 25.52
N PHE A 465 -45.91 -6.29 24.25
CA PHE A 465 -46.01 -5.09 23.44
C PHE A 465 -44.78 -4.17 23.58
N PRO A 466 -43.57 -4.71 23.34
CA PRO A 466 -42.33 -4.01 23.64
C PRO A 466 -42.16 -2.75 22.78
N THR A 467 -41.60 -1.70 23.35
CA THR A 467 -41.15 -0.52 22.59
C THR A 467 -39.98 -0.87 21.68
N LEU A 468 -39.73 -0.07 20.65
CA LEU A 468 -38.61 -0.26 19.73
C LEU A 468 -37.26 -0.33 20.46
N ARG A 469 -37.10 0.48 21.53
CA ARG A 469 -35.92 0.45 22.39
C ARG A 469 -35.77 -0.88 23.14
N GLN A 470 -36.86 -1.45 23.65
CA GLN A 470 -36.85 -2.72 24.38
C GLN A 470 -36.59 -3.90 23.44
N VAL A 471 -37.19 -3.91 22.24
CA VAL A 471 -36.87 -4.90 21.19
C VAL A 471 -35.38 -4.83 20.86
N ASN A 472 -34.86 -3.65 20.53
CA ASN A 472 -33.43 -3.49 20.21
C ASN A 472 -32.49 -3.86 21.37
N ARG A 473 -32.92 -3.70 22.63
CA ARG A 473 -32.16 -4.10 23.81
C ARG A 473 -32.14 -5.62 23.96
N ALA A 474 -33.30 -6.29 23.87
CA ALA A 474 -33.42 -7.74 24.01
C ALA A 474 -32.55 -8.48 23.00
N ILE A 475 -32.54 -8.00 21.75
CA ILE A 475 -31.74 -8.58 20.68
C ILE A 475 -30.23 -8.45 20.97
N ARG A 476 -29.83 -7.33 21.58
CA ARG A 476 -28.42 -7.05 21.90
C ARG A 476 -27.91 -7.86 23.07
N THR A 477 -28.73 -8.05 24.08
CA THR A 477 -28.41 -8.87 25.25
C THR A 477 -28.52 -10.37 24.97
N GLY A 478 -29.31 -10.75 23.95
CA GLY A 478 -29.52 -12.13 23.51
C GLY A 478 -28.54 -12.65 22.46
N LEU A 479 -27.43 -11.95 22.16
CA LEU A 479 -26.45 -12.42 21.18
C LEU A 479 -25.92 -13.82 21.52
N GLY A 480 -25.95 -14.73 20.55
CA GLY A 480 -25.57 -16.14 20.70
C GLY A 480 -26.60 -17.00 21.44
N ARG A 481 -27.72 -16.43 21.92
CA ARG A 481 -28.77 -17.13 22.65
C ARG A 481 -30.11 -17.06 21.89
N PRO A 482 -30.96 -18.10 21.97
CA PRO A 482 -32.26 -18.08 21.33
C PRO A 482 -33.21 -17.08 22.01
N LEU A 483 -33.76 -16.16 21.23
CA LEU A 483 -34.86 -15.28 21.61
C LEU A 483 -36.18 -15.81 21.05
N LEU A 484 -37.22 -15.80 21.88
CA LEU A 484 -38.57 -16.15 21.46
C LEU A 484 -39.36 -14.87 21.16
N PHE A 485 -39.88 -14.80 19.93
CA PHE A 485 -40.79 -13.75 19.49
C PHE A 485 -42.20 -14.31 19.35
N GLU A 486 -43.20 -13.57 19.82
CA GLU A 486 -44.60 -13.74 19.42
C GLU A 486 -44.94 -12.62 18.43
N LEU A 487 -45.34 -12.99 17.23
CA LEU A 487 -45.57 -12.07 16.11
C LEU A 487 -47.01 -12.16 15.63
N GLN A 488 -47.51 -11.04 15.10
CA GLN A 488 -48.77 -10.97 14.36
C GLN A 488 -48.48 -10.63 12.90
N ALA A 489 -48.92 -11.48 11.98
CA ALA A 489 -48.84 -11.21 10.54
C ALA A 489 -49.91 -10.18 10.13
N GLU A 490 -49.83 -9.66 8.90
CA GLU A 490 -50.78 -8.65 8.41
C GLU A 490 -52.21 -9.17 8.27
N ASP A 491 -52.39 -10.48 8.09
CA ASP A 491 -53.70 -11.16 8.08
C ASP A 491 -54.28 -11.37 9.50
N GLY A 492 -53.58 -10.91 10.54
CA GLY A 492 -53.98 -11.01 11.94
C GLY A 492 -53.59 -12.31 12.63
N SER A 493 -53.03 -13.30 11.91
CA SER A 493 -52.58 -14.57 12.48
C SER A 493 -51.39 -14.40 13.43
N ARG A 494 -51.33 -15.23 14.48
CA ARG A 494 -50.27 -15.18 15.50
C ARG A 494 -49.32 -16.37 15.38
N ARG A 495 -48.02 -16.11 15.51
CA ARG A 495 -46.98 -17.15 15.44
C ARG A 495 -45.86 -16.91 16.45
N PHE A 496 -45.32 -18.01 16.95
CA PHE A 496 -44.11 -18.00 17.77
C PHE A 496 -42.91 -18.39 16.91
N VAL A 497 -41.87 -17.57 16.95
CA VAL A 497 -40.65 -17.81 16.20
C VAL A 497 -39.44 -17.69 17.12
N ARG A 498 -38.54 -18.67 17.02
CA ARG A 498 -37.31 -18.69 17.79
C ARG A 498 -36.17 -18.21 16.90
N VAL A 499 -35.52 -17.12 17.29
CA VAL A 499 -34.40 -16.55 16.54
C VAL A 499 -33.17 -16.44 17.41
N VAL A 500 -32.02 -16.87 16.92
CA VAL A 500 -30.74 -16.69 17.61
C VAL A 500 -30.03 -15.48 16.99
N PRO A 501 -29.95 -14.33 17.69
CA PRO A 501 -29.16 -13.18 17.25
C PRO A 501 -27.68 -13.56 17.20
N ARG A 502 -26.94 -13.15 16.16
CA ARG A 502 -25.50 -13.44 16.02
C ARG A 502 -24.70 -12.15 16.06
N ALA A 503 -23.53 -12.20 16.71
CA ALA A 503 -22.61 -11.07 16.78
C ALA A 503 -21.89 -10.89 15.43
N PRO A 504 -21.64 -9.65 14.98
CA PRO A 504 -21.00 -9.43 13.69
C PRO A 504 -19.47 -9.54 13.71
N GLY A 505 -18.90 -10.31 12.78
CA GLY A 505 -17.51 -10.20 12.30
C GLY A 505 -17.42 -9.28 11.08
N SER A 506 -16.25 -8.80 10.68
CA SER A 506 -15.98 -7.88 9.55
C SER A 506 -14.97 -8.52 8.58
N ILE A 507 -14.65 -7.92 7.44
CA ILE A 507 -13.51 -8.33 6.59
C ILE A 507 -12.61 -7.14 6.30
N ASN A 508 -11.32 -7.37 6.51
CA ASN A 508 -10.24 -6.60 5.93
C ASN A 508 -9.34 -7.58 5.16
N ALA A 509 -9.66 -7.87 3.89
CA ALA A 509 -8.94 -8.84 3.08
C ALA A 509 -8.81 -8.34 1.63
N ARG A 510 -7.65 -8.62 1.00
CA ARG A 510 -7.48 -8.45 -0.45
C ARG A 510 -7.72 -9.79 -1.11
N ILE A 511 -8.50 -9.72 -2.17
CA ILE A 511 -8.91 -10.88 -2.94
C ILE A 511 -8.19 -10.81 -4.28
N ASP A 512 -7.45 -11.86 -4.60
CA ASP A 512 -6.77 -12.01 -5.86
C ASP A 512 -7.36 -13.15 -6.67
N LEU A 513 -7.12 -13.10 -7.96
CA LEU A 513 -7.59 -14.09 -8.90
C LEU A 513 -6.46 -15.07 -9.07
N VAL A 514 -6.70 -16.30 -8.67
CA VAL A 514 -5.68 -17.32 -8.84
C VAL A 514 -6.25 -18.47 -9.61
N ALA A 515 -5.46 -18.82 -10.61
CA ALA A 515 -5.75 -19.86 -11.56
C ALA A 515 -5.25 -21.22 -11.05
N HIS A 516 -5.43 -21.52 -9.76
CA HIS A 516 -5.03 -22.81 -9.21
C HIS A 516 -6.20 -23.55 -8.55
N ASP A 517 -6.43 -24.71 -9.17
CA ASP A 517 -7.07 -25.94 -8.71
C ASP A 517 -8.57 -26.02 -8.43
N MET A 518 -9.36 -25.61 -9.42
CA MET A 518 -10.74 -26.14 -9.53
C MET A 518 -11.18 -26.46 -10.95
N LEU A 519 -10.54 -25.91 -11.99
CA LEU A 519 -11.08 -25.85 -13.36
C LEU A 519 -12.60 -25.55 -13.41
N ARG A 520 -13.12 -24.96 -12.33
CA ARG A 520 -14.51 -24.67 -12.08
C ARG A 520 -14.72 -23.23 -12.44
N LEU A 521 -15.71 -23.01 -13.28
CA LEU A 521 -15.92 -21.71 -13.88
C LEU A 521 -16.76 -20.85 -12.92
N ALA A 522 -16.18 -19.73 -12.47
CA ALA A 522 -16.96 -18.69 -11.79
C ALA A 522 -17.96 -18.02 -12.75
N GLY A 523 -17.69 -18.09 -14.04
CA GLY A 523 -18.56 -17.59 -15.09
C GLY A 523 -17.97 -17.75 -16.47
N VAL A 524 -18.78 -17.40 -17.46
CA VAL A 524 -18.39 -17.37 -18.87
C VAL A 524 -18.72 -15.99 -19.43
N VAL A 525 -17.74 -15.35 -20.05
CA VAL A 525 -17.94 -14.06 -20.72
C VAL A 525 -18.75 -14.28 -22.00
N PRO A 526 -19.90 -13.62 -22.20
CA PRO A 526 -20.72 -13.86 -23.38
C PRO A 526 -20.04 -13.43 -24.69
N ARG A 527 -19.30 -12.31 -24.67
CA ARG A 527 -18.66 -11.74 -25.86
C ARG A 527 -17.23 -11.26 -25.59
N LEU A 528 -16.33 -11.50 -26.52
CA LEU A 528 -14.97 -10.95 -26.57
C LEU A 528 -14.80 -10.17 -27.86
N ALA A 529 -14.31 -8.94 -27.77
CA ALA A 529 -14.12 -8.05 -28.92
C ALA A 529 -15.38 -7.95 -29.84
N GLY A 530 -16.57 -7.92 -29.24
CA GLY A 530 -17.84 -7.81 -29.97
C GLY A 530 -18.42 -9.12 -30.52
N LYS A 531 -17.66 -10.22 -30.52
CA LYS A 531 -18.10 -11.55 -30.99
C LYS A 531 -18.39 -12.49 -29.81
N PRO A 532 -19.26 -13.52 -29.96
CA PRO A 532 -19.42 -14.55 -28.95
C PRO A 532 -18.09 -15.19 -28.55
N SER A 533 -17.83 -15.34 -27.25
CA SER A 533 -16.58 -15.95 -26.79
C SER A 533 -16.51 -17.44 -27.19
N PRO A 534 -15.30 -18.02 -27.36
CA PRO A 534 -15.17 -19.45 -27.62
C PRO A 534 -15.89 -20.31 -26.57
N ALA A 535 -15.74 -19.97 -25.28
CA ALA A 535 -16.45 -20.65 -24.19
C ALA A 535 -17.98 -20.53 -24.28
N ALA A 536 -18.51 -19.35 -24.63
CA ALA A 536 -19.95 -19.14 -24.78
C ALA A 536 -20.53 -19.94 -25.96
N ARG A 537 -19.81 -20.00 -27.09
CA ARG A 537 -20.22 -20.83 -28.26
C ARG A 537 -20.24 -22.32 -27.94
N ALA A 538 -19.36 -22.75 -27.03
CA ALA A 538 -19.27 -24.14 -26.58
C ALA A 538 -20.39 -24.53 -25.60
N GLY A 539 -21.25 -23.58 -25.20
CA GLY A 539 -22.34 -23.83 -24.25
C GLY A 539 -21.86 -24.01 -22.80
N LEU A 540 -20.64 -23.60 -22.48
CA LEU A 540 -20.13 -23.64 -21.10
C LEU A 540 -20.86 -22.60 -20.25
N THR A 541 -21.14 -22.96 -19.00
CA THR A 541 -21.84 -22.11 -18.04
C THR A 541 -21.08 -22.03 -16.72
N ARG A 542 -21.53 -21.14 -15.82
CA ARG A 542 -21.04 -21.09 -14.44
C ARG A 542 -21.17 -22.47 -13.78
N GLY A 543 -20.19 -22.83 -12.95
CA GLY A 543 -20.17 -24.05 -12.17
C GLY A 543 -19.65 -25.27 -12.91
N CYS A 544 -19.50 -25.21 -14.24
CA CYS A 544 -18.86 -26.27 -15.04
C CYS A 544 -17.44 -26.54 -14.53
N VAL A 545 -17.06 -27.82 -14.45
CA VAL A 545 -15.72 -28.28 -14.07
C VAL A 545 -15.05 -28.92 -15.29
N ILE A 546 -13.99 -28.32 -15.83
CA ILE A 546 -13.25 -28.90 -16.96
C ILE A 546 -12.41 -30.07 -16.44
N ARG A 547 -12.50 -31.23 -17.12
CA ARG A 547 -11.83 -32.48 -16.72
C ARG A 547 -10.72 -32.90 -17.69
N ALA A 548 -10.90 -32.66 -18.99
CA ALA A 548 -9.91 -33.03 -20.00
C ALA A 548 -9.96 -32.11 -21.23
N VAL A 549 -8.82 -31.98 -21.91
CA VAL A 549 -8.67 -31.32 -23.22
C VAL A 549 -8.14 -32.34 -24.21
N ASN A 550 -8.83 -32.56 -25.34
CA ASN A 550 -8.46 -33.56 -26.35
C ASN A 550 -8.18 -34.96 -25.74
N GLY A 551 -9.03 -35.38 -24.80
CA GLY A 551 -8.90 -36.65 -24.09
C GLY A 551 -7.80 -36.71 -23.01
N ARG A 552 -6.93 -35.68 -22.90
CA ARG A 552 -5.90 -35.61 -21.86
C ARG A 552 -6.46 -34.95 -20.59
N PRO A 553 -6.38 -35.60 -19.42
CA PRO A 553 -6.83 -35.00 -18.17
C PRO A 553 -6.12 -33.68 -17.88
N VAL A 554 -6.86 -32.70 -17.40
CA VAL A 554 -6.34 -31.43 -16.88
C VAL A 554 -6.85 -31.23 -15.46
N SER A 555 -5.99 -30.72 -14.59
CA SER A 555 -6.31 -30.47 -13.17
C SER A 555 -6.15 -29.00 -12.79
N THR A 556 -5.17 -28.31 -13.39
CA THR A 556 -4.87 -26.90 -13.11
C THR A 556 -5.15 -26.01 -14.32
N TRP A 557 -5.39 -24.71 -14.09
CA TRP A 557 -5.50 -23.77 -15.21
C TRP A 557 -4.20 -23.66 -16.01
N ARG A 558 -3.04 -23.87 -15.37
CA ARG A 558 -1.76 -23.95 -16.08
C ARG A 558 -1.82 -25.05 -17.14
N THR A 559 -2.21 -26.27 -16.76
CA THR A 559 -2.34 -27.40 -17.72
C THR A 559 -3.39 -27.14 -18.80
N LEU A 560 -4.50 -26.48 -18.45
CA LEU A 560 -5.51 -26.07 -19.43
C LEU A 560 -4.99 -25.03 -20.43
N ILE A 561 -4.31 -23.99 -19.95
CA ILE A 561 -3.72 -22.93 -20.78
C ILE A 561 -2.61 -23.50 -21.66
N ASP A 562 -1.74 -24.36 -21.13
CA ASP A 562 -0.70 -25.01 -21.92
C ASP A 562 -1.31 -25.88 -23.03
N ALA A 563 -2.42 -26.59 -22.75
CA ALA A 563 -3.17 -27.32 -23.76
C ALA A 563 -3.77 -26.38 -24.83
N PHE A 564 -4.39 -25.27 -24.44
CA PHE A 564 -4.89 -24.27 -25.40
C PHE A 564 -3.78 -23.67 -26.24
N ARG A 565 -2.64 -23.33 -25.64
CA ARG A 565 -1.48 -22.78 -26.38
C ARG A 565 -0.93 -23.78 -27.39
N ALA A 566 -0.82 -25.06 -27.00
CA ALA A 566 -0.34 -26.12 -27.88
C ALA A 566 -1.27 -26.39 -29.09
N HIS A 567 -2.56 -26.08 -28.94
CA HIS A 567 -3.59 -26.29 -29.96
C HIS A 567 -4.14 -24.99 -30.56
N ALA A 568 -3.45 -23.87 -30.40
CA ALA A 568 -3.86 -22.60 -30.99
C ALA A 568 -3.92 -22.71 -32.53
N GLY A 569 -5.02 -22.24 -33.12
CA GLY A 569 -5.37 -22.42 -34.53
C GLY A 569 -6.25 -23.62 -34.82
N THR A 570 -6.46 -24.51 -33.85
CA THR A 570 -7.26 -25.74 -34.02
C THR A 570 -8.45 -25.78 -33.05
N ALA A 571 -9.43 -26.62 -33.36
CA ALA A 571 -10.50 -26.93 -32.42
C ALA A 571 -9.97 -27.86 -31.32
N VAL A 572 -10.35 -27.58 -30.08
CA VAL A 572 -10.10 -28.47 -28.95
C VAL A 572 -11.41 -29.07 -28.47
N SER A 573 -11.40 -30.37 -28.18
CA SER A 573 -12.47 -31.02 -27.45
C SER A 573 -12.26 -30.82 -25.94
N LEU A 574 -13.32 -30.44 -25.24
CA LEU A 574 -13.35 -30.29 -23.80
C LEU A 574 -14.35 -31.28 -23.21
N ARG A 575 -13.84 -32.17 -22.35
CA ARG A 575 -14.67 -32.96 -21.46
C ARG A 575 -14.85 -32.19 -20.15
N TYR A 576 -16.09 -31.94 -19.76
CA TYR A 576 -16.42 -31.18 -18.56
C TYR A 576 -17.62 -31.79 -17.84
N GLU A 577 -17.74 -31.50 -16.56
CA GLU A 577 -18.91 -31.82 -15.75
C GLU A 577 -19.75 -30.55 -15.61
N ASP A 578 -21.04 -30.62 -15.92
CA ASP A 578 -21.95 -29.50 -15.75
C ASP A 578 -22.41 -29.35 -14.29
N PRO A 579 -23.11 -28.26 -13.92
CA PRO A 579 -23.57 -28.06 -12.54
C PRO A 579 -24.51 -29.15 -12.00
N SER A 580 -25.11 -29.98 -12.86
CA SER A 580 -25.94 -31.13 -12.46
C SER A 580 -25.14 -32.40 -12.19
N GLY A 581 -23.82 -32.38 -12.43
CA GLY A 581 -22.93 -33.54 -12.32
C GLY A 581 -22.85 -34.37 -13.60
N ALA A 582 -23.53 -33.96 -14.69
CA ALA A 582 -23.49 -34.67 -15.95
C ALA A 582 -22.17 -34.39 -16.68
N VAL A 583 -21.45 -35.46 -17.03
CA VAL A 583 -20.23 -35.35 -17.85
C VAL A 583 -20.63 -35.16 -19.31
N LYS A 584 -20.19 -34.06 -19.90
CA LYS A 584 -20.45 -33.64 -21.28
C LYS A 584 -19.14 -33.41 -22.02
N GLU A 585 -19.24 -33.41 -23.33
CA GLU A 585 -18.14 -33.08 -24.23
C GLU A 585 -18.61 -31.98 -25.18
N THR A 586 -17.76 -30.96 -25.38
CA THR A 586 -18.00 -29.85 -26.29
C THR A 586 -16.71 -29.53 -27.02
N SER A 587 -16.77 -28.79 -28.13
CA SER A 587 -15.56 -28.34 -28.81
C SER A 587 -15.67 -26.88 -29.22
N PHE A 588 -14.54 -26.18 -29.19
CA PHE A 588 -14.46 -24.83 -29.74
C PHE A 588 -13.09 -24.54 -30.33
N PRO A 589 -13.00 -23.65 -31.34
CA PRO A 589 -11.72 -23.22 -31.90
C PRO A 589 -10.93 -22.40 -30.88
N VAL A 590 -9.67 -22.76 -30.68
CA VAL A 590 -8.72 -21.93 -29.93
C VAL A 590 -8.08 -20.96 -30.93
N PRO A 591 -8.37 -19.65 -30.88
CA PRO A 591 -7.84 -18.70 -31.84
C PRO A 591 -6.32 -18.56 -31.70
N HIS A 592 -5.64 -18.33 -32.83
CA HIS A 592 -4.27 -17.84 -32.79
C HIS A 592 -4.21 -16.48 -32.10
N SER A 593 -3.14 -16.27 -31.35
CA SER A 593 -2.72 -14.93 -30.95
C SER A 593 -1.37 -14.68 -31.60
N LEU A 594 -0.96 -13.40 -31.64
CA LEU A 594 0.37 -13.04 -32.09
C LEU A 594 1.46 -13.89 -31.40
N ARG A 595 1.37 -14.05 -30.08
CA ARG A 595 2.36 -14.81 -29.27
C ARG A 595 2.36 -16.31 -29.56
N THR A 596 1.21 -16.92 -29.86
CA THR A 596 1.19 -18.36 -30.19
C THR A 596 1.83 -18.63 -31.55
N LEU A 597 1.64 -17.75 -32.54
CA LEU A 597 2.29 -17.87 -33.84
C LEU A 597 3.81 -17.59 -33.80
N LEU A 598 4.23 -16.72 -32.89
CA LEU A 598 5.65 -16.46 -32.62
C LEU A 598 6.32 -17.62 -31.86
N GLY A 599 5.56 -18.54 -31.28
CA GLY A 599 6.09 -19.64 -30.46
C GLY A 599 6.66 -19.18 -29.12
N VAL A 600 6.12 -18.10 -28.55
CA VAL A 600 6.67 -17.46 -27.35
C VAL A 600 5.72 -17.47 -26.15
N GLY A 601 6.29 -17.24 -24.96
CA GLY A 601 5.57 -17.07 -23.71
C GLY A 601 4.79 -15.75 -23.60
N PRO A 602 3.85 -15.64 -22.65
CA PRO A 602 3.22 -14.38 -22.27
C PRO A 602 4.17 -13.20 -22.09
N GLU A 603 5.35 -13.44 -21.51
CA GLU A 603 6.31 -12.39 -21.17
C GLU A 603 7.30 -12.05 -22.28
N ALA A 604 7.12 -12.68 -23.43
CA ALA A 604 7.72 -12.15 -24.64
C ALA A 604 7.13 -10.77 -24.95
N ARG A 605 8.05 -9.87 -25.30
CA ARG A 605 7.75 -8.49 -25.61
C ARG A 605 7.66 -8.31 -27.11
N ILE A 606 6.59 -7.67 -27.56
CA ILE A 606 6.46 -7.20 -28.94
C ILE A 606 7.09 -5.82 -28.99
N VAL A 607 8.14 -5.67 -29.78
CA VAL A 607 8.92 -4.42 -29.84
C VAL A 607 8.42 -3.55 -30.99
N ARG A 608 8.19 -4.17 -32.15
CA ARG A 608 7.81 -3.47 -33.37
C ARG A 608 6.78 -4.27 -34.17
N ILE A 609 5.79 -3.58 -34.72
CA ILE A 609 4.80 -4.14 -35.65
C ILE A 609 4.83 -3.27 -36.89
N ASP A 610 5.21 -3.85 -38.04
CA ASP A 610 5.26 -3.15 -39.32
C ASP A 610 6.07 -1.84 -39.26
N GLY A 611 7.29 -1.93 -38.72
CA GLY A 611 8.19 -0.77 -38.57
C GLY A 611 7.85 0.21 -37.44
N LYS A 612 6.73 0.04 -36.72
CA LYS A 612 6.29 0.96 -35.66
C LYS A 612 6.42 0.38 -34.25
N GLU A 613 7.03 1.16 -33.35
CA GLU A 613 7.17 0.83 -31.92
C GLU A 613 6.01 1.38 -31.07
N THR A 614 5.29 2.37 -31.60
CA THR A 614 4.13 3.00 -30.96
C THR A 614 2.97 3.15 -31.94
N VAL A 615 1.76 3.25 -31.41
CA VAL A 615 0.54 3.54 -32.18
C VAL A 615 -0.25 4.64 -31.50
N ARG A 616 -0.72 5.60 -32.29
CA ARG A 616 -1.52 6.72 -31.81
C ARG A 616 -2.96 6.30 -31.61
N MET A 617 -3.50 6.49 -30.41
CA MET A 617 -4.87 6.06 -30.10
C MET A 617 -5.58 6.98 -29.11
N GLU A 618 -6.91 7.00 -29.20
CA GLU A 618 -7.75 7.69 -28.24
C GLU A 618 -7.77 6.92 -26.93
N THR A 619 -7.43 7.62 -25.86
CA THR A 619 -7.47 7.12 -24.49
C THR A 619 -8.47 7.95 -23.69
N ALA A 620 -8.69 7.60 -22.42
CA ALA A 620 -9.48 8.42 -21.51
C ALA A 620 -8.93 9.86 -21.32
N ARG A 621 -7.75 10.16 -21.87
CA ARG A 621 -7.00 11.42 -21.76
C ARG A 621 -6.84 12.14 -23.10
N GLY A 622 -7.49 11.64 -24.16
CA GLY A 622 -7.30 12.11 -25.54
C GLY A 622 -6.31 11.25 -26.32
N MET A 623 -5.77 11.81 -27.41
CA MET A 623 -4.88 11.08 -28.32
C MET A 623 -3.47 10.96 -27.76
N GLU A 624 -2.99 9.73 -27.54
CA GLU A 624 -1.65 9.43 -27.01
C GLU A 624 -0.93 8.39 -27.90
N ASP A 625 0.40 8.42 -27.92
CA ASP A 625 1.24 7.38 -28.54
C ASP A 625 1.49 6.26 -27.53
N VAL A 626 0.97 5.07 -27.83
CA VAL A 626 1.02 3.89 -26.95
C VAL A 626 1.95 2.85 -27.55
N SER A 627 2.93 2.36 -26.77
CA SER A 627 3.84 1.31 -27.25
C SER A 627 3.11 0.04 -27.69
N VAL A 628 3.54 -0.53 -28.80
CA VAL A 628 3.01 -1.79 -29.35
C VAL A 628 3.34 -3.01 -28.48
N GLY A 629 4.26 -2.88 -27.51
CA GLY A 629 4.52 -3.91 -26.50
C GLY A 629 3.40 -4.07 -25.49
N TYR A 630 2.60 -3.02 -25.26
CA TYR A 630 1.42 -3.10 -24.42
C TYR A 630 0.24 -3.67 -25.19
N ARG A 631 -0.60 -4.44 -24.50
CA ARG A 631 -1.74 -5.14 -25.09
C ARG A 631 -2.64 -4.25 -25.96
N ARG A 632 -2.95 -3.04 -25.49
CA ARG A 632 -3.81 -2.09 -26.23
C ARG A 632 -3.11 -1.53 -27.46
N GLY A 633 -1.81 -1.24 -27.35
CA GLY A 633 -0.99 -0.81 -28.48
C GLY A 633 -0.86 -1.93 -29.51
N THR A 634 -0.55 -3.16 -29.08
CA THR A 634 -0.52 -4.35 -29.96
C THR A 634 -1.83 -4.48 -30.72
N ARG A 635 -2.97 -4.51 -30.00
CA ARG A 635 -4.30 -4.65 -30.61
C ARG A 635 -4.57 -3.55 -31.63
N LYS A 636 -4.36 -2.28 -31.25
CA LYS A 636 -4.65 -1.14 -32.12
C LYS A 636 -3.78 -1.13 -33.37
N ALA A 637 -2.50 -1.52 -33.24
CA ALA A 637 -1.61 -1.67 -34.38
C ALA A 637 -2.11 -2.78 -35.33
N LEU A 638 -2.51 -3.93 -34.79
CA LEU A 638 -3.02 -5.04 -35.59
C LEU A 638 -4.38 -4.76 -36.25
N GLU A 639 -5.27 -3.97 -35.63
CA GLU A 639 -6.59 -3.62 -36.17
C GLU A 639 -6.51 -3.04 -37.59
N ALA A 640 -5.50 -2.20 -37.87
CA ALA A 640 -5.30 -1.59 -39.19
C ALA A 640 -4.60 -2.52 -40.20
N LEU A 641 -4.09 -3.67 -39.74
CA LEU A 641 -3.22 -4.56 -40.51
C LEU A 641 -3.87 -5.91 -40.80
N VAL A 642 -5.11 -6.14 -40.36
CA VAL A 642 -5.86 -7.38 -40.64
C VAL A 642 -5.88 -7.68 -42.15
N GLY A 643 -5.55 -8.93 -42.49
CA GLY A 643 -5.48 -9.43 -43.87
C GLY A 643 -4.14 -9.17 -44.57
N ARG A 644 -3.12 -8.66 -43.86
CA ARG A 644 -1.79 -8.36 -44.41
C ARG A 644 -0.70 -9.21 -43.77
N ASP A 645 0.35 -9.48 -44.52
CA ASP A 645 1.60 -10.02 -43.99
C ASP A 645 2.46 -8.89 -43.44
N VAL A 646 2.83 -8.97 -42.17
CA VAL A 646 3.57 -7.92 -41.49
C VAL A 646 4.78 -8.47 -40.74
N GLU A 647 5.88 -7.72 -40.71
CA GLU A 647 7.02 -8.03 -39.87
C GLU A 647 6.70 -7.72 -38.41
N ILE A 648 6.94 -8.71 -37.55
CA ILE A 648 6.84 -8.57 -36.10
C ILE A 648 8.24 -8.75 -35.51
N VAL A 649 8.75 -7.72 -34.84
CA VAL A 649 10.00 -7.78 -34.07
C VAL A 649 9.65 -7.98 -32.60
N TYR A 650 10.27 -8.97 -31.98
CA TYR A 650 9.95 -9.41 -30.63
C TYR A 650 11.18 -9.91 -29.86
N ARG A 651 11.11 -9.79 -28.54
CA ARG A 651 12.09 -10.32 -27.59
C ARG A 651 11.46 -11.50 -26.84
N PRO A 652 11.95 -12.75 -27.01
CA PRO A 652 11.31 -13.94 -26.43
C PRO A 652 11.28 -13.96 -24.89
N ASN A 653 12.33 -13.43 -24.25
CA ASN A 653 12.43 -13.21 -22.81
C ASN A 653 13.44 -12.06 -22.57
N PRO A 654 13.50 -11.46 -21.37
CA PRO A 654 14.34 -10.27 -21.12
C PRO A 654 15.85 -10.44 -21.40
N LEU A 655 16.35 -11.68 -21.44
CA LEU A 655 17.76 -12.00 -21.69
C LEU A 655 18.05 -12.42 -23.13
N ALA A 656 17.02 -12.56 -23.97
CA ALA A 656 17.17 -13.02 -25.34
C ALA A 656 17.34 -11.87 -26.34
N ASP A 657 18.12 -12.11 -27.39
CA ASP A 657 18.23 -11.20 -28.53
C ASP A 657 16.88 -10.98 -29.22
N LEU A 658 16.78 -9.84 -29.91
CA LEU A 658 15.65 -9.53 -30.76
C LEU A 658 15.55 -10.53 -31.92
N ARG A 659 14.32 -10.96 -32.21
CA ARG A 659 13.98 -11.79 -33.36
C ARG A 659 12.92 -11.10 -34.18
N SER A 660 12.86 -11.41 -35.48
CA SER A 660 11.77 -10.98 -36.33
C SER A 660 11.09 -12.18 -36.99
N LYS A 661 9.80 -12.06 -37.26
CA LYS A 661 9.01 -13.05 -38.00
C LYS A 661 7.89 -12.36 -38.77
N THR A 662 7.72 -12.72 -40.03
CA THR A 662 6.58 -12.28 -40.83
C THR A 662 5.35 -13.11 -40.49
N ILE A 663 4.24 -12.45 -40.18
CA ILE A 663 2.98 -13.10 -39.80
C ILE A 663 1.84 -12.48 -40.59
N HIS A 664 0.96 -13.34 -41.13
CA HIS A 664 -0.31 -12.91 -41.70
C HIS A 664 -1.28 -12.52 -40.58
N VAL A 665 -1.64 -11.24 -40.47
CA VAL A 665 -2.53 -10.74 -39.40
C VAL A 665 -3.96 -11.16 -39.67
N THR A 666 -4.59 -11.84 -38.71
CA THR A 666 -6.00 -12.23 -38.77
C THR A 666 -6.82 -11.51 -37.68
N GLU A 667 -8.14 -11.46 -37.84
CA GLU A 667 -9.03 -10.86 -36.84
C GLU A 667 -8.92 -11.52 -35.45
N ASP A 668 -8.58 -12.81 -35.39
CA ASP A 668 -8.40 -13.55 -34.14
C ASP A 668 -7.24 -13.01 -33.29
N MET A 669 -6.23 -12.39 -33.92
CA MET A 669 -5.07 -11.84 -33.21
C MET A 669 -5.38 -10.55 -32.44
N LEU A 670 -6.53 -9.93 -32.69
CA LEU A 670 -6.97 -8.70 -32.01
C LEU A 670 -7.34 -8.93 -30.55
N ASP A 671 -7.62 -10.18 -30.15
CA ASP A 671 -7.70 -10.58 -28.74
C ASP A 671 -6.43 -11.35 -28.33
N PRO A 672 -5.39 -10.65 -27.81
CA PRO A 672 -4.14 -11.28 -27.40
C PRO A 672 -4.31 -11.95 -26.04
N TRP A 673 -5.11 -13.02 -25.99
CA TRP A 673 -5.49 -13.68 -24.75
C TRP A 673 -4.30 -14.18 -23.94
N VAL A 674 -3.19 -14.52 -24.58
CA VAL A 674 -1.93 -14.91 -23.93
C VAL A 674 -1.32 -13.75 -23.14
N SER A 675 -1.55 -12.50 -23.54
CA SER A 675 -1.06 -11.30 -22.82
C SER A 675 -1.82 -11.03 -21.52
N ARG A 676 -2.82 -11.84 -21.16
CA ARG A 676 -3.52 -11.80 -19.87
C ARG A 676 -2.87 -12.69 -18.82
N ILE A 677 -1.80 -13.37 -19.16
CA ILE A 677 -1.18 -14.40 -18.33
C ILE A 677 0.16 -13.85 -17.87
N SER A 678 0.44 -13.89 -16.58
CA SER A 678 1.80 -13.69 -16.06
C SER A 678 2.12 -14.82 -15.10
N PHE A 679 3.40 -15.15 -15.02
CA PHE A 679 3.89 -16.12 -14.05
C PHE A 679 4.81 -15.39 -13.08
N SER A 680 4.69 -15.71 -11.79
CA SER A 680 5.66 -15.28 -10.78
C SER A 680 6.20 -16.51 -10.06
N PRO A 681 7.46 -16.51 -9.63
CA PRO A 681 7.94 -17.60 -8.79
C PRO A 681 7.14 -17.67 -7.47
N SER A 682 6.96 -18.87 -6.91
CA SER A 682 6.37 -19.07 -5.57
C SER A 682 7.39 -18.84 -4.45
N ILE A 683 8.38 -17.99 -4.65
CA ILE A 683 9.41 -17.68 -3.67
C ILE A 683 9.63 -16.18 -3.60
N GLU A 684 10.04 -15.70 -2.42
CA GLU A 684 10.43 -14.31 -2.23
C GLU A 684 11.94 -14.17 -2.06
N LEU A 685 12.49 -13.14 -2.70
CA LEU A 685 13.89 -12.75 -2.65
C LEU A 685 13.97 -11.33 -2.11
N MET A 686 15.04 -11.03 -1.38
CA MET A 686 15.30 -9.66 -0.91
C MET A 686 16.19 -8.89 -1.88
N PRO A 687 16.04 -7.55 -1.96
CA PRO A 687 17.03 -6.71 -2.62
C PRO A 687 18.43 -6.91 -2.05
N GLU A 688 19.45 -6.68 -2.87
CA GLU A 688 20.84 -6.63 -2.42
C GLU A 688 20.98 -5.50 -1.39
N MET A 689 21.42 -5.86 -0.19
CA MET A 689 21.65 -4.92 0.90
C MET A 689 23.15 -4.66 1.05
N LYS A 690 23.51 -3.43 1.41
CA LYS A 690 24.87 -3.05 1.78
C LYS A 690 24.87 -2.35 3.13
N LEU A 691 25.95 -2.52 3.88
CA LEU A 691 26.18 -1.76 5.09
C LEU A 691 26.64 -0.34 4.71
N LEU A 692 25.78 0.65 4.88
CA LEU A 692 26.10 2.06 4.71
C LEU A 692 26.71 2.59 6.01
N LYS A 693 28.04 2.66 6.04
CA LYS A 693 28.85 3.09 7.19
C LYS A 693 30.00 3.96 6.73
N GLY A 694 30.29 5.03 7.47
CA GLY A 694 31.47 5.85 7.23
C GLY A 694 32.75 5.07 7.54
N ALA A 695 33.78 5.19 6.69
CA ALA A 695 35.07 4.54 6.91
C ALA A 695 35.76 5.03 8.20
N ASN A 696 35.46 6.27 8.59
CA ASN A 696 35.91 6.90 9.83
C ASN A 696 34.90 8.00 10.23
N VAL A 697 35.15 8.69 11.35
CA VAL A 697 34.25 9.72 11.88
C VAL A 697 34.06 10.89 10.90
N PHE A 698 35.10 11.32 10.19
CA PHE A 698 34.99 12.42 9.22
C PHE A 698 34.14 12.04 8.01
N ASP A 699 34.29 10.80 7.54
CA ASP A 699 33.45 10.26 6.47
C ASP A 699 31.99 10.13 6.93
N ALA A 700 31.74 9.65 8.15
CA ALA A 700 30.39 9.61 8.73
C ALA A 700 29.76 11.00 8.87
N VAL A 701 30.55 12.02 9.26
CA VAL A 701 30.10 13.43 9.26
C VAL A 701 29.76 13.89 7.85
N ALA A 702 30.62 13.63 6.86
CA ALA A 702 30.38 14.03 5.48
C ALA A 702 29.12 13.37 4.90
N ILE A 703 28.93 12.07 5.15
CA ILE A 703 27.71 11.33 4.76
C ILE A 703 26.49 11.92 5.48
N GLY A 704 26.59 12.21 6.79
CA GLY A 704 25.50 12.77 7.57
C GLY A 704 25.06 14.14 7.07
N VAL A 705 26.01 15.06 6.83
CA VAL A 705 25.75 16.38 6.25
C VAL A 705 25.13 16.26 4.86
N HIS A 706 25.70 15.40 4.00
CA HIS A 706 25.15 15.12 2.67
C HIS A 706 23.69 14.65 2.76
N LYS A 707 23.40 13.68 3.63
CA LYS A 707 22.04 13.14 3.82
C LYS A 707 21.08 14.19 4.34
N THR A 708 21.50 15.05 5.27
CA THR A 708 20.69 16.18 5.75
C THR A 708 20.34 17.14 4.62
N LEU A 709 21.33 17.58 3.84
CA LEU A 709 21.12 18.51 2.73
C LEU A 709 20.27 17.88 1.62
N TYR A 710 20.49 16.59 1.32
CA TYR A 710 19.69 15.83 0.36
C TYR A 710 18.21 15.80 0.76
N ILE A 711 17.91 15.52 2.03
CA ILE A 711 16.53 15.52 2.53
C ILE A 711 15.93 16.94 2.43
N ILE A 712 16.66 17.96 2.88
CA ILE A 712 16.20 19.36 2.80
C ILE A 712 15.86 19.75 1.36
N ARG A 713 16.76 19.49 0.41
CA ARG A 713 16.56 19.77 -1.01
C ARG A 713 15.35 19.02 -1.58
N ASN A 714 15.21 17.74 -1.24
CA ASN A 714 14.09 16.93 -1.70
C ASN A 714 12.76 17.42 -1.18
N VAL A 715 12.68 17.88 0.08
CA VAL A 715 11.43 18.43 0.63
C VAL A 715 11.03 19.69 -0.13
N TYR A 716 11.97 20.62 -0.37
CA TYR A 716 11.68 21.81 -1.17
C TYR A 716 11.26 21.46 -2.60
N THR A 717 11.97 20.52 -3.25
CA THR A 717 11.65 20.08 -4.61
C THR A 717 10.29 19.39 -4.66
N MET A 718 9.97 18.56 -3.66
CA MET A 718 8.66 17.91 -3.54
C MET A 718 7.53 18.93 -3.39
N MET A 719 7.73 19.97 -2.57
CA MET A 719 6.77 21.06 -2.42
C MET A 719 6.58 21.86 -3.71
N GLU A 720 7.68 22.20 -4.40
CA GLU A 720 7.65 22.87 -5.69
C GLU A 720 6.89 22.03 -6.73
N ARG A 721 7.25 20.74 -6.84
CA ARG A 721 6.63 19.75 -7.73
C ARG A 721 5.14 19.55 -7.45
N MET A 722 4.72 19.67 -6.19
CA MET A 722 3.33 19.53 -5.77
C MET A 722 2.52 20.80 -6.06
N ILE A 723 3.05 21.97 -5.70
CA ILE A 723 2.33 23.24 -5.77
C ILE A 723 2.30 23.79 -7.20
N PHE A 724 3.46 23.78 -7.88
CA PHE A 724 3.62 24.39 -9.19
C PHE A 724 3.51 23.36 -10.31
N SER A 725 4.30 22.27 -10.27
CA SER A 725 4.29 21.30 -11.38
C SER A 725 3.13 20.28 -11.34
N ARG A 726 2.43 20.14 -10.20
CA ARG A 726 1.39 19.11 -9.92
C ARG A 726 1.80 17.68 -10.30
N SER A 727 3.10 17.38 -10.22
CA SER A 727 3.70 16.08 -10.57
C SER A 727 3.85 15.15 -9.37
N VAL A 728 3.41 15.59 -8.18
CA VAL A 728 3.32 14.81 -6.95
C VAL A 728 1.92 14.99 -6.34
N GLU A 729 1.23 13.90 -5.99
CA GLU A 729 -0.08 13.94 -5.33
C GLU A 729 0.02 14.31 -3.84
N LEU A 730 -0.88 15.17 -3.37
CA LEU A 730 -1.10 15.48 -1.94
C LEU A 730 -1.39 14.23 -1.09
N LYS A 731 -1.93 13.18 -1.71
CA LYS A 731 -2.22 11.89 -1.06
C LYS A 731 -0.97 11.09 -0.72
N ASN A 732 0.20 11.48 -1.18
CA ASN A 732 1.46 10.81 -0.85
C ASN A 732 2.16 11.43 0.37
N ILE A 733 1.65 12.54 0.89
CA ILE A 733 2.19 13.20 2.09
C ILE A 733 1.56 12.55 3.32
N SER A 734 2.37 12.05 4.24
CA SER A 734 1.91 11.57 5.53
C SER A 734 1.62 12.74 6.47
N GLY A 735 0.46 12.73 7.10
CA GLY A 735 0.10 13.67 8.17
C GLY A 735 0.52 13.16 9.54
N PRO A 736 0.01 13.79 10.62
CA PRO A 736 0.39 13.45 12.00
C PRO A 736 0.10 11.99 12.35
N LEU A 737 -1.06 11.47 11.93
CA LEU A 737 -1.44 10.08 12.22
C LEU A 737 -0.54 9.09 11.48
N GLY A 738 -0.24 9.36 10.20
CA GLY A 738 0.67 8.56 9.41
C GLY A 738 2.11 8.59 9.93
N ILE A 739 2.57 9.75 10.42
CA ILE A 739 3.89 9.90 11.05
C ILE A 739 3.97 9.13 12.37
N ILE A 740 2.93 9.20 13.23
CA ILE A 740 2.89 8.45 14.49
C ILE A 740 2.89 6.94 14.23
N ASP A 741 2.10 6.48 13.26
CA ASP A 741 2.03 5.06 12.91
C ASP A 741 3.33 4.55 12.27
N LEU A 742 3.88 5.28 11.30
CA LEU A 742 5.17 4.96 10.67
C LEU A 742 6.28 4.96 11.73
N GLY A 743 6.30 6.00 12.56
CA GLY A 743 7.25 6.14 13.63
C GLY A 743 7.16 4.98 14.63
N GLY A 744 5.95 4.62 15.06
CA GLY A 744 5.74 3.49 15.99
C GLY A 744 6.23 2.16 15.42
N ARG A 745 6.15 1.97 14.09
CA ARG A 745 6.73 0.82 13.38
C ARG A 745 8.25 0.87 13.34
N VAL A 746 8.83 2.03 13.02
CA VAL A 746 10.30 2.22 12.98
C VAL A 746 10.91 2.09 14.39
N ALA A 747 10.23 2.55 15.43
CA ALA A 747 10.69 2.38 16.81
C ALA A 747 10.81 0.90 17.22
N LYS A 748 10.12 -0.02 16.52
CA LYS A 748 10.26 -1.47 16.70
C LYS A 748 11.37 -2.10 15.86
N SER A 749 11.83 -1.47 14.79
CA SER A 749 12.86 -2.05 13.92
C SER A 749 14.25 -1.95 14.55
N GLY A 750 14.50 -0.91 15.34
CA GLY A 750 15.68 -0.80 16.18
C GLY A 750 16.06 0.65 16.51
N PRO A 751 17.03 0.85 17.41
CA PRO A 751 17.47 2.18 17.82
C PRO A 751 18.13 2.96 16.66
N ILE A 752 18.86 2.30 15.77
CA ILE A 752 19.54 2.96 14.64
C ILE A 752 18.52 3.49 13.63
N ASP A 753 17.52 2.69 13.24
CA ASP A 753 16.45 3.15 12.35
C ASP A 753 15.64 4.27 12.97
N PHE A 754 15.38 4.19 14.29
CA PHE A 754 14.68 5.26 15.00
C PHE A 754 15.48 6.57 15.02
N LEU A 755 16.80 6.52 15.26
CA LEU A 755 17.65 7.70 15.18
C LEU A 755 17.71 8.27 13.75
N PHE A 756 17.79 7.40 12.74
CA PHE A 756 17.71 7.81 11.34
C PHE A 756 16.38 8.52 11.06
N PHE A 757 15.27 7.98 11.55
CA PHE A 757 13.95 8.58 11.42
C PHE A 757 13.84 9.93 12.13
N LEU A 758 14.36 10.06 13.36
CA LEU A 758 14.43 11.35 14.05
C LEU A 758 15.28 12.37 13.29
N ALA A 759 16.38 11.95 12.66
CA ALA A 759 17.21 12.81 11.84
C ALA A 759 16.45 13.32 10.60
N VAL A 760 15.68 12.45 9.92
CA VAL A 760 14.78 12.80 8.82
C VAL A 760 13.75 13.83 9.28
N ILE A 761 13.07 13.59 10.41
CA ILE A 761 12.06 14.51 10.96
C ILE A 761 12.69 15.85 11.35
N SER A 762 13.87 15.85 11.97
CA SER A 762 14.61 17.07 12.33
C SER A 762 14.95 17.92 11.08
N ALA A 763 15.44 17.28 10.02
CA ALA A 763 15.72 17.95 8.74
C ALA A 763 14.43 18.51 8.09
N ASN A 764 13.34 17.74 8.11
CA ASN A 764 12.04 18.18 7.57
C ASN A 764 11.45 19.35 8.38
N LEU A 765 11.57 19.32 9.71
CA LEU A 765 11.07 20.39 10.58
C LEU A 765 11.84 21.69 10.35
N ALA A 766 13.14 21.62 10.07
CA ALA A 766 13.92 22.79 9.66
C ALA A 766 13.34 23.43 8.37
N VAL A 767 12.98 22.63 7.37
CA VAL A 767 12.36 23.13 6.13
C VAL A 767 11.02 23.78 6.41
N ILE A 768 10.13 23.09 7.15
CA ILE A 768 8.79 23.57 7.45
C ILE A 768 8.84 24.87 8.25
N ASN A 769 9.69 24.94 9.28
CA ASN A 769 9.80 26.13 10.13
C ASN A 769 10.44 27.32 9.40
N PHE A 770 11.22 27.06 8.34
CA PHE A 770 11.80 28.12 7.51
C PHE A 770 10.93 28.52 6.32
N LEU A 771 9.74 27.93 6.15
CA LEU A 771 8.80 28.39 5.14
C LEU A 771 8.39 29.85 5.42
N PRO A 772 8.13 30.67 4.38
CA PRO A 772 7.68 32.04 4.53
C PRO A 772 6.20 32.10 4.96
N LEU A 773 5.85 31.39 6.03
CA LEU A 773 4.52 31.28 6.59
C LEU A 773 4.48 32.06 7.92
N PRO A 774 3.52 32.98 8.12
CA PRO A 774 3.50 33.94 9.24
C PRO A 774 3.52 33.36 10.66
N ILE A 775 3.16 32.09 10.82
CA ILE A 775 3.03 31.39 12.11
C ILE A 775 4.28 30.58 12.48
N VAL A 776 5.22 30.41 11.56
CA VAL A 776 6.51 29.76 11.80
C VAL A 776 7.65 30.77 11.66
N ASP A 777 8.87 30.39 12.06
CA ASP A 777 10.05 31.26 12.10
C ASP A 777 10.32 31.98 10.78
N GLY A 778 10.14 31.30 9.65
CA GLY A 778 10.37 31.87 8.32
C GLY A 778 9.42 33.04 8.00
N GLY A 779 8.20 33.07 8.53
CA GLY A 779 7.31 34.23 8.40
C GLY A 779 7.81 35.46 9.17
N LEU A 780 8.32 35.25 10.39
CA LEU A 780 8.95 36.31 11.17
C LEU A 780 10.24 36.80 10.50
N MET A 781 11.02 35.90 9.89
CA MET A 781 12.16 36.25 9.08
C MET A 781 11.79 37.16 7.90
N VAL A 782 10.66 36.89 7.22
CA VAL A 782 10.15 37.76 6.14
C VAL A 782 9.81 39.14 6.67
N PHE A 783 9.16 39.26 7.83
CA PHE A 783 8.87 40.58 8.41
C PHE A 783 10.14 41.36 8.76
N LEU A 784 11.15 40.69 9.32
CA LEU A 784 12.44 41.30 9.64
C LEU A 784 13.20 41.72 8.37
N LEU A 785 13.11 40.92 7.30
CA LEU A 785 13.70 41.28 6.00
C LEU A 785 13.03 42.53 5.41
N ILE A 786 11.69 42.59 5.47
CA ILE A 786 10.92 43.77 5.04
C ILE A 786 11.31 44.98 5.89
N GLU A 787 11.43 44.82 7.21
CA GLU A 787 11.88 45.88 8.12
C GLU A 787 13.29 46.38 7.76
N LYS A 788 14.22 45.47 7.47
CA LYS A 788 15.59 45.80 7.05
C LYS A 788 15.63 46.62 5.76
N ILE A 789 14.76 46.29 4.80
CA ILE A 789 14.68 46.98 3.50
C ILE A 789 13.94 48.33 3.64
N LYS A 790 12.82 48.35 4.36
CA LYS A 790 11.95 49.53 4.54
C LYS A 790 12.49 50.52 5.57
N GLY A 791 13.44 50.10 6.41
CA GLY A 791 13.99 50.87 7.52
C GLY A 791 13.03 51.06 8.70
N SER A 792 11.83 50.48 8.65
CA SER A 792 10.83 50.57 9.72
C SER A 792 10.00 49.28 9.85
N PRO A 793 9.52 48.95 11.07
CA PRO A 793 8.78 47.70 11.31
C PRO A 793 7.51 47.59 10.47
N VAL A 794 7.10 46.35 10.18
CA VAL A 794 5.77 46.07 9.60
C VAL A 794 4.70 46.41 10.63
N SER A 795 3.59 47.02 10.22
CA SER A 795 2.54 47.42 11.17
C SER A 795 1.93 46.21 11.87
N LEU A 796 1.59 46.36 13.16
CA LEU A 796 1.05 45.27 13.98
C LEU A 796 -0.23 44.68 13.38
N LYS A 797 -1.07 45.52 12.77
CA LYS A 797 -2.30 45.10 12.06
C LYS A 797 -2.00 44.14 10.91
N VAL A 798 -0.95 44.42 10.13
CA VAL A 798 -0.54 43.55 9.01
C VAL A 798 0.03 42.25 9.56
N GLN A 799 0.89 42.31 10.58
CA GLN A 799 1.45 41.10 11.21
C GLN A 799 0.34 40.17 11.74
N ALA A 800 -0.59 40.71 12.53
CA ALA A 800 -1.72 39.96 13.09
C ALA A 800 -2.64 39.39 12.00
N ALA A 801 -3.00 40.18 10.98
CA ALA A 801 -3.81 39.71 9.87
C ALA A 801 -3.14 38.56 9.12
N THR A 802 -1.84 38.67 8.86
CA THR A 802 -1.08 37.64 8.14
C THR A 802 -0.93 36.37 9.02
N GLN A 803 -0.72 36.51 10.33
CA GLN A 803 -0.71 35.39 11.29
C GLN A 803 -2.04 34.62 11.30
N ILE A 804 -3.17 35.32 11.37
CA ILE A 804 -4.50 34.70 11.32
C ILE A 804 -4.67 33.91 10.02
N ILE A 805 -4.32 34.50 8.87
CA ILE A 805 -4.34 33.81 7.57
C ILE A 805 -3.45 32.56 7.61
N GLY A 806 -2.25 32.68 8.17
CA GLY A 806 -1.30 31.58 8.35
C GLY A 806 -1.88 30.44 9.20
N ILE A 807 -2.54 30.74 10.33
CA ILE A 807 -3.20 29.75 11.18
C ILE A 807 -4.29 29.02 10.40
N PHE A 808 -5.17 29.73 9.71
CA PHE A 808 -6.22 29.08 8.89
C PHE A 808 -5.64 28.19 7.80
N LEU A 809 -4.54 28.62 7.15
CA LEU A 809 -3.85 27.83 6.14
C LEU A 809 -3.27 26.54 6.73
N ILE A 810 -2.49 26.64 7.83
CA ILE A 810 -1.88 25.46 8.47
C ILE A 810 -2.94 24.51 9.01
N VAL A 811 -3.97 25.02 9.70
CA VAL A 811 -5.08 24.18 10.20
C VAL A 811 -5.80 23.51 9.03
N GLY A 812 -6.04 24.23 7.92
CA GLY A 812 -6.64 23.66 6.72
C GLY A 812 -5.82 22.52 6.12
N VAL A 813 -4.51 22.71 5.95
CA VAL A 813 -3.59 21.67 5.47
C VAL A 813 -3.53 20.50 6.47
N PHE A 814 -3.42 20.79 7.76
CA PHE A 814 -3.40 19.78 8.82
C PHE A 814 -4.65 18.89 8.79
N LEU A 815 -5.83 19.50 8.69
CA LEU A 815 -7.10 18.77 8.59
C LEU A 815 -7.17 17.95 7.31
N LEU A 816 -6.73 18.50 6.17
CA LEU A 816 -6.71 17.80 4.89
C LEU A 816 -5.79 16.56 4.92
N VAL A 817 -4.56 16.72 5.41
CA VAL A 817 -3.61 15.60 5.44
C VAL A 817 -4.01 14.58 6.51
N THR A 818 -4.50 15.02 7.68
CA THR A 818 -5.04 14.11 8.70
C THR A 818 -6.26 13.34 8.19
N PHE A 819 -7.14 13.99 7.43
CA PHE A 819 -8.25 13.31 6.77
C PHE A 819 -7.74 12.27 5.76
N ASN A 820 -6.74 12.61 4.93
CA ASN A 820 -6.13 11.67 3.99
C ASN A 820 -5.44 10.48 4.69
N ASP A 821 -4.83 10.71 5.85
CA ASP A 821 -4.25 9.65 6.68
C ASP A 821 -5.33 8.76 7.29
N ALA A 822 -6.38 9.36 7.87
CA ALA A 822 -7.49 8.61 8.43
C ALA A 822 -8.16 7.76 7.34
N MET A 823 -8.34 8.31 6.14
CA MET A 823 -8.81 7.56 4.98
C MET A 823 -7.85 6.41 4.62
N ARG A 824 -6.53 6.63 4.60
CA ARG A 824 -5.55 5.57 4.32
C ARG A 824 -5.48 4.47 5.38
N LEU A 825 -5.56 4.84 6.65
CA LEU A 825 -5.58 3.90 7.78
C LEU A 825 -6.90 3.13 7.87
N TRP A 826 -7.99 3.73 7.38
CA TRP A 826 -9.31 3.09 7.31
C TRP A 826 -9.61 2.45 5.95
N GLY A 827 -8.69 2.51 4.98
CA GLY A 827 -8.80 1.89 3.65
C GLY A 827 -9.47 2.78 2.60
#